data_AF-A0A8S2Q9Y8-F1
#
_entry.id   AF-A0A8S2Q9Y8-F1
#
_cell.length_a   1.000
_cell.length_b   1.000
_cell.length_c   1.000
_cell.angle_alpha   90.00
_cell.angle_beta   90.00
_cell.angle_gamma   90.00
#
_symmetry.space_group_name_H-M   'P 1'
#
loop_
_entity.id
_entity.type
_entity.pdbx_description
1 polymer ?
#
loop_
_entity_poly.entity_id
_entity_poly.type
_entity_poly.pdbx_seq_one_letter_code
_entity_poly.pdbx_strand_id
1 'polypeptide(L)'
;MYLFYVVNLVRFIIILPSMEQHNLNGQGYFQVESYFIWPDGSGEVLEQDCITCQSVLSKSLGSLSEWKSRLEVTHHSGYNMIHFTPVQILNRISNSSYSISDHHKLNPLFQGTYEELKLLIDNMAKQWRILSITDLVYNHAASDCELLKQHPEAAYNLINSPHLKPAVLLDSILMQFTSDISEGKLFPKGIPAEIKEHHLSIIHNYLLDEKLVEYRFWEYYVCNTNLLVEQFNRQLALLNDCPDKPLYDNDNLIEINHGQYQRMKSFIDLDLAEKIYFYKREYLSTKQEWINEACNQLRNRLNYLNTIVCQKLNGNLTRAVDNCIASCRYHFFSYDGPKYKILSLPSTPFVGNYFYYPNEEFKHPDEINQLIENDLHYQSFVMAHNGWIINDDPLRNFADEGHESYLRRDILQWSDLIKLRFGTKYEDCPSLYNYMKEYTRLVATTFHGCRLDNCHSTPLWFAQEMMDYAREINPNFYINAELSTGNIKSDVRFINQIGINSILKESHRAFDPYELGQMISFVSESDPIGSFNKSRICKLLPTKPYAWFYDQTHDNPCQIERRSVEDSITRSACVTMANCSTGSNRGYDELIPHHIDVVHETRFYSKWGYQNKQINEKTAIISIKKSLNKLHMDLFQQGFTQLMVDQLSTSALLITRHNPETHKSISLLPQIRQSIINIKQTIKQFSNPTSQFNKIVKNLTLIDLERVLYRTSDEEQSDGKGFDVYIIPDYGKLNYCGLQAIITILDQIRLFNQLKHPLVLNLKQGNWLMNYIANRLKIYSNTKQLGEWYDNVFRYINSLSRLMVPIYFDLIIRNSYELLLEHGSSLMSSFIRQSSIFIRSLAQTSIQLISITPNSRLPLLSPNLCEPRPFTEKNEQTFEIIQQIPSLATGFPYFASDIWRNSSRNTFTSLRGLLLLTGRYEEARYLVLSYGGCLRHGLIPNLLADGKISRYNSRDSVWWWLYSISNYTNIVPDGYKILSDKVSRLYPTHDSPIQPVGSHDQFLYDVIHEVLRCHIQLLSFRERGAGHSLDPNMNDEGFNNQIGVDSKTGFVFGGNRWNCGTWMDKMGSSEKASNKGHPATPRDGSAIELIALCRTTISWLIHMNKKNYYPYDSVETSSGTSGKTKLLLTDWLNRIDENFEKEFWIDESNTSGFVNRRQIYKDTINSTLQWTDYQLRPNFLIAAVIAPEMFNKTNIWLALKQVETILLGKYGIKTLDPSDYNYVGDYVNDDDSHDYKRAHGFNYHNGPEW
;
A
#
# COMPACT_ATOMS: atom_id res chain seq x y z
N MET A 1 -0.90 4.40 19.70
CA MET A 1 0.11 3.52 19.07
C MET A 1 1.08 3.12 20.15
N TYR A 2 1.22 1.82 20.43
CA TYR A 2 2.24 1.33 21.37
C TYR A 2 3.44 0.83 20.56
N LEU A 3 4.64 1.21 20.99
CA LEU A 3 5.91 0.84 20.38
C LEU A 3 6.64 -0.10 21.33
N PHE A 4 6.99 -1.30 20.86
CA PHE A 4 7.87 -2.21 21.58
C PHE A 4 9.25 -2.14 20.92
N TYR A 5 10.28 -1.86 21.73
CA TYR A 5 11.63 -1.58 21.25
C TYR A 5 12.56 -2.73 21.63
N VAL A 6 13.03 -3.46 20.63
CA VAL A 6 14.25 -4.26 20.69
C VAL A 6 15.23 -3.59 19.72
N VAL A 7 16.49 -3.40 20.09
CA VAL A 7 17.46 -2.69 19.25
C VAL A 7 17.48 -3.35 17.85
N ASN A 8 17.24 -2.58 16.79
CA ASN A 8 17.15 -2.98 15.37
C ASN A 8 15.85 -3.61 14.84
N LEU A 9 14.82 -3.85 15.69
CA LEU A 9 13.48 -4.28 15.24
C LEU A 9 12.39 -3.60 16.07
N VAL A 10 11.46 -2.89 15.40
CA VAL A 10 10.34 -2.24 16.06
C VAL A 10 9.03 -2.92 15.67
N ARG A 11 8.32 -3.40 16.68
CA ARG A 11 6.94 -3.87 16.56
C ARG A 11 6.00 -2.77 17.02
N PHE A 12 5.02 -2.44 16.19
CA PHE A 12 3.99 -1.46 16.54
C PHE A 12 2.60 -2.07 16.48
N ILE A 13 1.75 -1.62 17.40
CA ILE A 13 0.32 -1.94 17.45
C ILE A 13 -0.47 -0.64 17.41
N ILE A 14 -1.39 -0.56 16.46
CA ILE A 14 -2.32 0.57 16.36
C ILE A 14 -3.57 0.23 17.15
N ILE A 15 -3.72 0.87 18.30
CA ILE A 15 -4.96 0.86 19.07
C ILE A 15 -5.69 2.16 18.75
N LEU A 16 -6.79 2.04 18.00
CA LEU A 16 -7.73 3.14 17.82
C LEU A 16 -8.76 3.07 18.95
N PRO A 17 -9.16 4.20 19.55
CA PRO A 17 -10.28 4.21 20.47
C PRO A 17 -11.57 3.99 19.67
N SER A 18 -11.95 2.73 19.42
CA SER A 18 -13.30 2.37 19.02
C SER A 18 -14.19 2.26 20.26
N MET A 19 -15.49 2.54 20.10
CA MET A 19 -16.51 2.34 21.15
C MET A 19 -16.70 0.86 21.57
N GLU A 20 -15.93 -0.08 21.02
CA GLU A 20 -15.84 -1.47 21.46
C GLU A 20 -14.37 -1.82 21.77
N GLN A 21 -14.13 -2.29 22.99
CA GLN A 21 -12.82 -2.34 23.65
C GLN A 21 -11.87 -3.49 23.23
N HIS A 22 -12.13 -4.25 22.16
CA HIS A 22 -11.39 -5.50 21.91
C HIS A 22 -10.84 -5.77 20.50
N ASN A 23 -10.95 -4.86 19.53
CA ASN A 23 -10.37 -5.09 18.21
C ASN A 23 -8.94 -4.49 18.08
N LEU A 24 -7.93 -5.37 18.14
CA LEU A 24 -6.56 -5.07 17.70
C LEU A 24 -6.55 -4.84 16.18
N ASN A 25 -6.83 -3.62 15.74
CA ASN A 25 -7.05 -3.27 14.33
C ASN A 25 -5.77 -3.25 13.44
N GLY A 26 -4.59 -3.62 13.97
CA GLY A 26 -3.39 -3.81 13.15
C GLY A 26 -2.09 -3.89 13.96
N GLN A 27 -1.23 -4.84 13.59
CA GLN A 27 0.15 -4.93 14.04
C GLN A 27 1.09 -4.93 12.83
N GLY A 28 2.27 -4.35 12.99
CA GLY A 28 3.31 -4.31 11.95
C GLY A 28 4.71 -4.31 12.52
N TYR A 29 5.67 -4.57 11.64
CA TYR A 29 7.09 -4.56 11.93
C TYR A 29 7.77 -3.54 11.01
N PHE A 30 8.78 -2.85 11.53
CA PHE A 30 9.81 -2.25 10.70
C PHE A 30 11.18 -2.51 11.33
N GLN A 31 12.16 -2.77 10.48
CA GLN A 31 13.53 -2.95 10.90
C GLN A 31 14.25 -1.60 10.90
N VAL A 32 15.21 -1.45 11.81
CA VAL A 32 16.15 -0.33 11.81
C VAL A 32 17.47 -0.88 11.30
N GLU A 33 18.04 -0.21 10.31
CA GLU A 33 19.30 -0.62 9.69
C GLU A 33 20.41 -0.75 10.73
N SER A 34 21.10 -1.88 10.72
CA SER A 34 22.22 -2.14 11.61
C SER A 34 23.50 -1.58 11.03
N TYR A 35 24.32 -1.01 11.91
CA TYR A 35 25.65 -0.53 11.58
C TYR A 35 26.64 -0.97 12.65
N PHE A 36 27.90 -1.13 12.27
CA PHE A 36 28.96 -1.46 13.22
C PHE A 36 29.82 -0.25 13.48
N ILE A 37 30.13 0.02 14.75
CA ILE A 37 31.12 1.02 15.12
C ILE A 37 32.44 0.29 15.33
N TRP A 38 33.52 0.77 14.69
CA TRP A 38 34.83 0.18 14.88
C TRP A 38 35.30 0.32 16.34
N PRO A 39 35.78 -0.76 16.99
CA PRO A 39 36.22 -0.72 18.38
C PRO A 39 37.63 -0.11 18.57
N ASP A 40 38.19 0.51 17.53
CA ASP A 40 39.51 1.15 17.51
C ASP A 40 39.52 2.57 18.11
N GLY A 41 38.34 3.09 18.49
CA GLY A 41 38.18 4.42 19.08
C GLY A 41 38.06 5.55 18.05
N SER A 42 38.06 5.26 16.75
CA SER A 42 37.89 6.26 15.69
C SER A 42 36.47 6.85 15.61
N GLY A 43 35.47 6.09 16.08
CA GLY A 43 34.05 6.41 15.89
C GLY A 43 33.56 6.21 14.45
N GLU A 44 34.40 5.67 13.56
CA GLU A 44 34.00 5.34 12.19
C GLU A 44 33.01 4.16 12.18
N VAL A 45 32.09 4.21 11.21
CA VAL A 45 31.00 3.26 11.07
C VAL A 45 31.21 2.41 9.82
N LEU A 46 30.99 1.10 9.94
CA LEU A 46 30.81 0.19 8.82
C LEU A 46 29.31 -0.02 8.59
N GLU A 47 28.81 0.52 7.49
CA GLU A 47 27.44 0.29 7.00
C GLU A 47 27.32 -1.14 6.46
N GLN A 48 26.14 -1.74 6.57
CA GLN A 48 25.94 -3.16 6.23
C GLN A 48 26.26 -3.50 4.77
N ASP A 49 25.98 -2.60 3.83
CA ASP A 49 26.27 -2.82 2.41
C ASP A 49 27.77 -2.76 2.09
N CYS A 50 28.60 -2.20 2.98
CA CYS A 50 30.05 -2.22 2.84
C CYS A 50 30.69 -3.55 3.30
N ILE A 51 29.91 -4.48 3.84
CA ILE A 51 30.45 -5.76 4.33
C ILE A 51 31.03 -6.55 3.15
N THR A 52 32.29 -6.95 3.32
CA THR A 52 33.01 -7.88 2.45
C THR A 52 33.48 -9.03 3.33
N CYS A 53 32.85 -10.20 3.19
CA CYS A 53 33.05 -11.32 4.10
C CYS A 53 33.85 -12.46 3.46
N GLN A 54 34.77 -13.06 4.22
CA GLN A 54 35.39 -14.34 3.86
C GLN A 54 34.92 -15.44 4.82
N SER A 55 34.31 -16.50 4.27
CA SER A 55 33.98 -17.71 5.02
C SER A 55 35.22 -18.59 5.21
N VAL A 56 35.39 -19.15 6.40
CA VAL A 56 36.49 -20.05 6.76
C VAL A 56 35.95 -21.28 7.50
N LEU A 57 36.46 -22.45 7.15
CA LEU A 57 36.23 -23.67 7.94
C LEU A 57 37.10 -23.62 9.20
N SER A 58 36.47 -23.48 10.37
CA SER A 58 37.19 -23.33 11.66
C SER A 58 38.13 -24.50 11.94
N LYS A 59 37.72 -25.73 11.62
CA LYS A 59 38.55 -26.95 11.77
C LYS A 59 39.85 -26.92 10.94
N SER A 60 39.87 -26.15 9.85
CA SER A 60 41.05 -26.03 8.97
C SER A 60 42.05 -24.96 9.43
N LEU A 61 41.83 -24.31 10.59
CA LEU A 61 42.75 -23.29 11.13
C LEU A 61 43.79 -23.87 12.11
N GLY A 62 43.59 -25.09 12.64
CA GLY A 62 44.49 -25.69 13.63
C GLY A 62 44.37 -25.02 15.01
N SER A 63 45.47 -24.99 15.79
CA SER A 63 45.48 -24.40 17.14
C SER A 63 45.28 -22.88 17.12
N LEU A 64 44.64 -22.29 18.14
CA LEU A 64 44.38 -20.84 18.24
C LEU A 64 45.65 -19.99 18.07
N SER A 65 46.80 -20.50 18.52
CA SER A 65 48.11 -19.86 18.35
C SER A 65 48.51 -19.65 16.88
N GLU A 66 47.99 -20.46 15.95
CA GLU A 66 48.25 -20.35 14.52
C GLU A 66 47.18 -19.56 13.76
N TRP A 67 45.99 -19.37 14.33
CA TRP A 67 44.86 -18.72 13.66
C TRP A 67 45.23 -17.36 13.11
N LYS A 68 45.92 -16.52 13.90
CA LYS A 68 46.37 -15.20 13.47
C LYS A 68 47.14 -15.28 12.14
N SER A 69 48.12 -16.18 12.03
CA SER A 69 48.93 -16.32 10.81
C SER A 69 48.16 -16.85 9.59
N ARG A 70 47.07 -17.60 9.80
CA ARG A 70 46.24 -18.16 8.72
C ARG A 70 45.13 -17.21 8.29
N LEU A 71 44.57 -16.44 9.24
CA LEU A 71 43.56 -15.41 9.00
C LEU A 71 44.15 -14.09 8.49
N GLU A 72 45.47 -13.89 8.61
CA GLU A 72 46.16 -12.72 8.04
C GLU A 72 45.95 -12.62 6.52
N VAL A 73 45.73 -13.74 5.84
CA VAL A 73 45.41 -13.71 4.40
C VAL A 73 44.09 -13.00 4.12
N THR A 74 43.08 -13.16 4.98
CA THR A 74 41.80 -12.43 4.88
C THR A 74 42.02 -10.93 4.97
N HIS A 75 42.87 -10.50 5.92
CA HIS A 75 43.25 -9.10 6.09
C HIS A 75 43.94 -8.53 4.85
N HIS A 76 44.96 -9.23 4.33
CA HIS A 76 45.68 -8.76 3.14
C HIS A 76 44.86 -8.85 1.85
N SER A 77 43.79 -9.66 1.83
CA SER A 77 42.80 -9.72 0.74
C SER A 77 41.75 -8.61 0.82
N GLY A 78 41.79 -7.75 1.86
CA GLY A 78 40.94 -6.56 1.97
C GLY A 78 39.50 -6.82 2.42
N TYR A 79 39.20 -8.00 2.99
CA TYR A 79 37.91 -8.25 3.61
C TYR A 79 37.81 -7.56 4.97
N ASN A 80 36.59 -7.19 5.37
CA ASN A 80 36.31 -6.54 6.66
C ASN A 80 35.45 -7.40 7.61
N MET A 81 35.12 -8.63 7.19
CA MET A 81 34.41 -9.60 8.04
C MET A 81 34.90 -11.03 7.77
N ILE A 82 34.94 -11.85 8.81
CA ILE A 82 35.14 -13.30 8.71
C ILE A 82 33.87 -14.02 9.18
N HIS A 83 33.45 -15.01 8.41
CA HIS A 83 32.43 -15.97 8.82
C HIS A 83 33.11 -17.30 9.17
N PHE A 84 32.98 -17.72 10.42
CA PHE A 84 33.47 -19.00 10.92
C PHE A 84 32.36 -20.05 10.86
N THR A 85 32.64 -21.24 10.30
CA THR A 85 31.81 -22.41 10.60
C THR A 85 31.87 -22.73 12.10
N PRO A 86 30.96 -23.54 12.66
CA PRO A 86 30.89 -23.78 14.10
C PRO A 86 32.25 -24.10 14.74
N VAL A 87 32.55 -23.44 15.86
CA VAL A 87 33.81 -23.58 16.61
C VAL A 87 33.73 -24.64 17.72
N GLN A 88 32.58 -25.26 17.84
CA GLN A 88 32.24 -26.21 18.89
C GLN A 88 32.89 -27.59 18.67
N ILE A 89 32.77 -28.47 19.66
CA ILE A 89 33.26 -29.85 19.54
C ILE A 89 32.46 -30.57 18.43
N LEU A 90 33.19 -31.15 17.48
CA LEU A 90 32.60 -31.90 16.36
C LEU A 90 32.60 -33.41 16.64
N ASN A 91 31.69 -34.12 15.97
CA ASN A 91 31.64 -35.58 15.97
C ASN A 91 32.94 -36.16 15.40
N ARG A 92 33.52 -37.14 16.08
CA ARG A 92 34.82 -37.71 15.70
C ARG A 92 34.77 -38.60 14.45
N ILE A 93 33.61 -39.18 14.15
CA ILE A 93 33.44 -40.13 13.06
C ILE A 93 33.17 -39.38 11.76
N SER A 94 32.14 -38.51 11.75
CA SER A 94 31.82 -37.75 10.53
C SER A 94 32.79 -36.58 10.32
N ASN A 95 33.31 -35.98 11.40
CA ASN A 95 34.15 -34.78 11.36
C ASN A 95 33.52 -33.60 10.58
N SER A 96 32.19 -33.62 10.42
CA SER A 96 31.44 -32.55 9.76
C SER A 96 31.49 -31.27 10.60
N SER A 97 31.69 -30.11 9.96
CA SER A 97 31.67 -28.81 10.63
C SER A 97 30.32 -28.49 11.30
N TYR A 98 29.24 -29.17 10.92
CA TYR A 98 27.88 -28.96 11.45
C TYR A 98 27.42 -30.10 12.38
N SER A 99 28.20 -31.17 12.54
CA SER A 99 27.90 -32.26 13.47
C SER A 99 28.49 -31.97 14.85
N ILE A 100 27.75 -31.21 15.65
CA ILE A 100 28.21 -30.70 16.96
C ILE A 100 27.88 -31.69 18.09
N SER A 101 28.92 -32.20 18.75
CA SER A 101 28.81 -33.11 19.92
C SER A 101 28.64 -32.38 21.25
N ASP A 102 29.12 -31.14 21.35
CA ASP A 102 28.91 -30.30 22.54
C ASP A 102 28.91 -28.82 22.14
N HIS A 103 27.75 -28.17 22.24
CA HIS A 103 27.55 -26.78 21.80
C HIS A 103 28.22 -25.77 22.75
N HIS A 104 28.51 -26.17 23.99
CA HIS A 104 29.02 -25.27 25.03
C HIS A 104 30.54 -25.32 25.16
N LYS A 105 31.22 -26.25 24.49
CA LYS A 105 32.67 -26.39 24.55
C LYS A 105 33.34 -26.09 23.23
N LEU A 106 34.50 -25.45 23.30
CA LEU A 106 35.35 -25.18 22.16
C LEU A 106 35.97 -26.48 21.64
N ASN A 107 36.16 -26.62 20.33
CA ASN A 107 36.80 -27.80 19.75
C ASN A 107 38.22 -27.99 20.33
N PRO A 108 38.54 -29.18 20.89
CA PRO A 108 39.86 -29.47 21.46
C PRO A 108 41.02 -29.30 20.46
N LEU A 109 40.75 -29.42 19.15
CA LEU A 109 41.72 -29.17 18.09
C LEU A 109 42.36 -27.77 18.21
N PHE A 110 41.61 -26.80 18.73
CA PHE A 110 42.05 -25.42 18.82
C PHE A 110 42.99 -25.17 20.01
N GLN A 111 43.06 -26.09 20.98
CA GLN A 111 43.97 -26.02 22.14
C GLN A 111 43.89 -24.67 22.90
N GLY A 112 42.68 -24.22 23.24
CA GLY A 112 42.49 -22.97 23.98
C GLY A 112 41.08 -22.81 24.55
N THR A 113 40.76 -21.61 25.05
CA THR A 113 39.47 -21.30 25.70
C THR A 113 38.63 -20.27 24.94
N TYR A 114 37.36 -20.12 25.32
CA TYR A 114 36.48 -19.09 24.75
C TYR A 114 36.98 -17.67 25.05
N GLU A 115 37.62 -17.44 26.20
CA GLU A 115 38.24 -16.15 26.54
C GLU A 115 39.39 -15.81 25.60
N GLU A 116 40.24 -16.79 25.27
CA GLU A 116 41.34 -16.62 24.31
C GLU A 116 40.81 -16.38 22.89
N LEU A 117 39.76 -17.09 22.48
CA LEU A 117 39.08 -16.87 21.21
C LEU A 117 38.45 -15.47 21.14
N LYS A 118 37.75 -15.03 22.20
CA LYS A 118 37.18 -13.68 22.28
C LYS A 118 38.27 -12.62 22.18
N LEU A 119 39.38 -12.80 22.89
CA LEU A 119 40.52 -11.90 22.82
C LEU A 119 41.10 -11.82 21.40
N LEU A 120 41.19 -12.95 20.69
CA LEU A 120 41.61 -12.98 19.29
C LEU A 120 40.64 -12.19 18.39
N ILE A 121 39.33 -12.43 18.51
CA ILE A 121 38.28 -11.73 17.76
C ILE A 121 38.32 -10.21 18.01
N ASP A 122 38.43 -9.80 19.27
CA ASP A 122 38.53 -8.38 19.64
C ASP A 122 39.80 -7.74 19.09
N ASN A 123 40.91 -8.47 19.08
CA ASN A 123 42.17 -8.00 18.51
C ASN A 123 42.06 -7.84 16.99
N MET A 124 41.39 -8.76 16.27
CA MET A 124 41.15 -8.60 14.83
C MET A 124 40.25 -7.39 14.54
N ALA A 125 39.19 -7.19 15.32
CA ALA A 125 38.31 -6.04 15.15
C ALA A 125 39.02 -4.71 15.41
N LYS A 126 39.89 -4.64 16.43
CA LYS A 126 40.65 -3.42 16.79
C LYS A 126 41.84 -3.16 15.89
N GLN A 127 42.63 -4.18 15.58
CA GLN A 127 43.93 -4.02 14.88
C GLN A 127 43.77 -4.12 13.36
N TRP A 128 42.88 -5.00 12.88
CA TRP A 128 42.73 -5.29 11.46
C TRP A 128 41.45 -4.70 10.85
N ARG A 129 40.55 -4.17 11.68
CA ARG A 129 39.19 -3.77 11.27
C ARG A 129 38.47 -4.91 10.57
N ILE A 130 38.51 -6.09 11.20
CA ILE A 130 37.82 -7.30 10.74
C ILE A 130 36.86 -7.76 11.82
N LEU A 131 35.56 -7.70 11.50
CA LEU A 131 34.50 -8.24 12.34
C LEU A 131 34.41 -9.76 12.16
N SER A 132 33.68 -10.42 13.05
CA SER A 132 33.57 -11.87 13.04
C SER A 132 32.16 -12.33 13.37
N ILE A 133 31.64 -13.23 12.56
CA ILE A 133 30.38 -13.94 12.80
C ILE A 133 30.64 -15.46 12.77
N THR A 134 29.76 -16.24 13.37
CA THR A 134 29.82 -17.71 13.35
C THR A 134 28.46 -18.31 12.99
N ASP A 135 28.44 -19.51 12.44
CA ASP A 135 27.19 -20.26 12.31
C ASP A 135 26.57 -20.57 13.69
N LEU A 136 25.24 -20.47 13.75
CA LEU A 136 24.39 -20.97 14.82
C LEU A 136 23.53 -22.11 14.29
N VAL A 137 23.70 -23.29 14.88
CA VAL A 137 23.01 -24.52 14.48
C VAL A 137 22.01 -24.92 15.55
N TYR A 138 20.71 -24.80 15.25
CA TYR A 138 19.64 -25.17 16.19
C TYR A 138 18.91 -26.45 15.81
N ASN A 139 18.93 -26.83 14.54
CA ASN A 139 18.01 -27.83 14.01
C ASN A 139 18.39 -29.28 14.41
N HIS A 140 19.65 -29.50 14.76
CA HIS A 140 20.20 -30.83 15.00
C HIS A 140 21.42 -30.81 15.93
N ALA A 141 21.78 -31.98 16.44
CA ALA A 141 23.03 -32.24 17.17
C ALA A 141 23.67 -33.55 16.67
N ALA A 142 24.96 -33.75 16.93
CA ALA A 142 25.62 -35.01 16.60
C ALA A 142 25.03 -36.20 17.39
N SER A 143 25.13 -37.41 16.84
CA SER A 143 24.63 -38.63 17.49
C SER A 143 25.26 -38.92 18.86
N ASP A 144 26.49 -38.47 19.09
CA ASP A 144 27.23 -38.67 20.34
C ASP A 144 27.05 -37.52 21.36
N CYS A 145 26.15 -36.56 21.07
CA CYS A 145 25.92 -35.38 21.87
C CYS A 145 25.48 -35.70 23.30
N GLU A 146 26.12 -35.05 24.28
CA GLU A 146 25.87 -35.32 25.70
C GLU A 146 24.46 -34.91 26.14
N LEU A 147 23.89 -33.86 25.53
CA LEU A 147 22.50 -33.45 25.75
C LEU A 147 21.53 -34.61 25.49
N LEU A 148 21.74 -35.37 24.41
CA LEU A 148 20.83 -36.43 24.00
C LEU A 148 20.90 -37.66 24.91
N LYS A 149 22.05 -37.89 25.56
CA LYS A 149 22.20 -38.97 26.55
C LYS A 149 21.45 -38.66 27.85
N GLN A 150 21.51 -37.40 28.28
CA GLN A 150 20.91 -36.95 29.54
C GLN A 150 19.42 -36.62 29.38
N HIS A 151 19.06 -36.08 28.21
CA HIS A 151 17.74 -35.57 27.87
C HIS A 151 17.26 -36.13 26.52
N PRO A 152 16.94 -37.44 26.43
CA PRO A 152 16.46 -38.05 25.19
C PRO A 152 15.16 -37.42 24.66
N GLU A 153 14.38 -36.72 25.50
CA GLU A 153 13.19 -35.98 25.11
C GLU A 153 13.45 -34.75 24.22
N ALA A 154 14.72 -34.32 24.15
CA ALA A 154 15.19 -33.23 23.28
C ALA A 154 15.24 -33.63 21.80
N ALA A 155 15.16 -34.92 21.48
CA ALA A 155 15.03 -35.43 20.11
C ALA A 155 13.61 -35.93 19.84
N TYR A 156 13.27 -36.09 18.56
CA TYR A 156 12.10 -36.85 18.15
C TYR A 156 12.36 -38.35 18.40
N ASN A 157 11.68 -38.92 19.39
CA ASN A 157 11.83 -40.32 19.80
C ASN A 157 10.47 -41.04 19.85
N LEU A 158 10.46 -42.34 20.13
CA LEU A 158 9.23 -43.13 20.05
C LEU A 158 8.24 -42.93 21.21
N ILE A 159 8.64 -42.19 22.25
CA ILE A 159 7.77 -41.81 23.37
C ILE A 159 7.04 -40.51 23.05
N ASN A 160 7.79 -39.47 22.65
CA ASN A 160 7.22 -38.15 22.37
C ASN A 160 6.66 -38.03 20.95
N SER A 161 7.05 -38.93 20.04
CA SER A 161 6.68 -38.96 18.63
C SER A 161 6.30 -40.40 18.20
N PRO A 162 5.22 -40.97 18.79
CA PRO A 162 4.86 -42.37 18.59
C PRO A 162 4.51 -42.72 17.13
N HIS A 163 4.10 -41.73 16.32
CA HIS A 163 3.85 -41.88 14.88
C HIS A 163 5.09 -42.34 14.09
N LEU A 164 6.29 -42.26 14.67
CA LEU A 164 7.52 -42.74 14.05
C LEU A 164 7.74 -44.26 14.20
N LYS A 165 6.97 -44.97 15.05
CA LYS A 165 7.14 -46.42 15.26
C LYS A 165 7.05 -47.24 13.96
N PRO A 166 6.05 -47.01 13.08
CA PRO A 166 6.00 -47.70 11.78
C PRO A 166 7.23 -47.38 10.92
N ALA A 167 7.71 -46.14 10.92
CA ALA A 167 8.89 -45.75 10.16
C ALA A 167 10.18 -46.42 10.67
N VAL A 168 10.35 -46.58 11.98
CA VAL A 168 11.49 -47.31 12.57
C VAL A 168 11.45 -48.79 12.18
N LEU A 169 10.27 -49.42 12.20
CA LEU A 169 10.12 -50.81 11.74
C LEU A 169 10.51 -50.94 10.26
N LEU A 170 10.04 -50.02 9.41
CA LEU A 170 10.43 -49.98 8.00
C LEU A 170 11.95 -49.81 7.82
N ASP A 171 12.60 -49.00 8.66
CA ASP A 171 14.04 -48.73 8.58
C ASP A 171 14.83 -50.03 8.84
N SER A 172 14.47 -50.76 9.89
CA SER A 172 15.04 -52.07 10.19
C SER A 172 14.79 -53.11 9.09
N ILE A 173 13.59 -53.13 8.47
CA ILE A 173 13.30 -54.02 7.33
C ILE A 173 14.23 -53.74 6.15
N LEU A 174 14.49 -52.48 5.82
CA LEU A 174 15.36 -52.08 4.71
C LEU A 174 16.84 -52.37 4.99
N MET A 175 17.27 -52.25 6.26
CA MET A 175 18.59 -52.68 6.70
C MET A 175 18.74 -54.21 6.62
N GLN A 176 17.73 -54.97 7.07
CA GLN A 176 17.71 -56.44 6.94
C GLN A 176 17.73 -56.87 5.48
N PHE A 177 16.98 -56.19 4.62
CA PHE A 177 17.01 -56.39 3.18
C PHE A 177 18.41 -56.21 2.59
N THR A 178 19.13 -55.16 2.99
CA THR A 178 20.54 -54.94 2.60
C THR A 178 21.42 -56.09 3.07
N SER A 179 21.27 -56.54 4.32
CA SER A 179 22.02 -57.67 4.88
C SER A 179 21.77 -58.97 4.12
N ASP A 180 20.49 -59.29 3.83
CA ASP A 180 20.10 -60.49 3.11
C ASP A 180 20.60 -60.51 1.66
N ILE A 181 20.68 -59.35 1.00
CA ILE A 181 21.35 -59.22 -0.31
C ILE A 181 22.85 -59.48 -0.17
N SER A 182 23.49 -58.86 0.82
CA SER A 182 24.94 -58.96 1.05
C SER A 182 25.39 -60.40 1.29
N GLU A 183 24.56 -61.19 1.99
CA GLU A 183 24.77 -62.61 2.27
C GLU A 183 24.33 -63.54 1.12
N GLY A 184 23.78 -62.99 0.03
CA GLY A 184 23.35 -63.74 -1.16
C GLY A 184 22.03 -64.49 -1.00
N LYS A 185 21.28 -64.27 0.10
CA LYS A 185 20.01 -64.97 0.37
C LYS A 185 18.91 -64.65 -0.65
N LEU A 186 18.97 -63.47 -1.27
CA LEU A 186 17.99 -63.02 -2.26
C LEU A 186 18.37 -63.33 -3.72
N PHE A 187 19.51 -63.98 -3.95
CA PHE A 187 19.92 -64.42 -5.30
C PHE A 187 18.88 -65.33 -5.99
N PRO A 188 18.24 -66.31 -5.32
CA PRO A 188 17.18 -67.13 -5.93
C PRO A 188 15.95 -66.34 -6.39
N LYS A 189 15.73 -65.14 -5.83
CA LYS A 189 14.65 -64.22 -6.22
C LYS A 189 15.07 -63.25 -7.33
N GLY A 190 16.25 -63.43 -7.92
CA GLY A 190 16.77 -62.57 -8.99
C GLY A 190 17.39 -61.26 -8.51
N ILE A 191 17.75 -61.15 -7.22
CA ILE A 191 18.32 -59.94 -6.63
C ILE A 191 19.76 -60.23 -6.13
N PRO A 192 20.81 -59.96 -6.93
CA PRO A 192 22.20 -60.13 -6.53
C PRO A 192 22.76 -58.90 -5.78
N ALA A 193 23.88 -59.09 -5.06
CA ALA A 193 24.59 -58.00 -4.39
C ALA A 193 25.22 -56.97 -5.35
N GLU A 194 25.63 -57.40 -6.54
CA GLU A 194 26.02 -56.52 -7.64
C GLU A 194 24.77 -56.12 -8.44
N ILE A 195 24.16 -54.98 -8.07
CA ILE A 195 22.92 -54.53 -8.69
C ILE A 195 23.18 -53.88 -10.05
N LYS A 196 22.35 -54.24 -11.03
CA LYS A 196 22.22 -53.57 -12.33
C LYS A 196 20.86 -52.87 -12.39
N GLU A 197 20.74 -51.85 -13.23
CA GLU A 197 19.55 -51.00 -13.26
C GLU A 197 18.22 -51.76 -13.47
N HIS A 198 18.21 -52.82 -14.27
CA HIS A 198 17.02 -53.66 -14.48
C HIS A 198 16.60 -54.48 -13.23
N HIS A 199 17.50 -54.72 -12.26
CA HIS A 199 17.15 -55.37 -11.01
C HIS A 199 16.27 -54.47 -10.11
N LEU A 200 16.27 -53.14 -10.31
CA LEU A 200 15.48 -52.21 -9.50
C LEU A 200 13.97 -52.50 -9.56
N SER A 201 13.45 -52.91 -10.71
CA SER A 201 12.03 -53.30 -10.84
C SER A 201 11.70 -54.59 -10.07
N ILE A 202 12.66 -55.53 -10.01
CA ILE A 202 12.49 -56.78 -9.25
C ILE A 202 12.50 -56.48 -7.74
N ILE A 203 13.42 -55.61 -7.30
CA ILE A 203 13.50 -55.14 -5.91
C ILE A 203 12.23 -54.41 -5.49
N HIS A 204 11.71 -53.54 -6.35
CA HIS A 204 10.48 -52.79 -6.10
C HIS A 204 9.29 -53.73 -5.81
N ASN A 205 9.04 -54.69 -6.70
CA ASN A 205 7.96 -55.67 -6.52
C ASN A 205 8.18 -56.56 -5.29
N TYR A 206 9.41 -57.03 -5.07
CA TYR A 206 9.73 -57.86 -3.90
C TYR A 206 9.45 -57.15 -2.57
N LEU A 207 9.82 -55.86 -2.46
CA LEU A 207 9.58 -55.09 -1.25
C LEU A 207 8.08 -54.86 -1.01
N LEU A 208 7.32 -54.47 -2.04
CA LEU A 208 5.90 -54.14 -1.90
C LEU A 208 5.00 -55.37 -1.76
N ASP A 209 5.17 -56.37 -2.62
CA ASP A 209 4.21 -57.47 -2.75
C ASP A 209 4.50 -58.62 -1.78
N GLU A 210 5.76 -58.77 -1.35
CA GLU A 210 6.18 -59.82 -0.44
C GLU A 210 6.62 -59.26 0.92
N LYS A 211 7.70 -58.48 0.97
CA LYS A 211 8.41 -58.22 2.25
C LYS A 211 7.61 -57.34 3.21
N LEU A 212 7.02 -56.24 2.74
CA LEU A 212 6.29 -55.32 3.62
C LEU A 212 4.93 -55.89 4.09
N VAL A 213 4.33 -56.80 3.32
CA VAL A 213 3.06 -57.46 3.66
C VAL A 213 3.18 -58.30 4.94
N GLU A 214 4.34 -58.96 5.15
CA GLU A 214 4.64 -59.79 6.33
C GLU A 214 4.43 -59.04 7.67
N TYR A 215 4.72 -57.74 7.70
CA TYR A 215 4.76 -56.93 8.93
C TYR A 215 3.45 -56.21 9.27
N ARG A 216 2.42 -56.35 8.43
CA ARG A 216 1.05 -55.86 8.69
C ARG A 216 0.99 -54.42 9.23
N PHE A 217 1.60 -53.47 8.51
CA PHE A 217 1.66 -52.06 8.90
C PHE A 217 0.28 -51.43 9.20
N TRP A 218 -0.77 -51.91 8.55
CA TRP A 218 -2.15 -51.43 8.73
C TRP A 218 -2.65 -51.56 10.18
N GLU A 219 -2.13 -52.50 10.96
CA GLU A 219 -2.50 -52.67 12.37
C GLU A 219 -2.20 -51.43 13.21
N TYR A 220 -1.20 -50.62 12.84
CA TYR A 220 -0.89 -49.38 13.55
C TYR A 220 -1.94 -48.28 13.42
N TYR A 221 -2.75 -48.34 12.35
CA TYR A 221 -3.62 -47.23 11.96
C TYR A 221 -5.11 -47.57 12.03
N VAL A 222 -5.48 -48.86 12.01
CA VAL A 222 -6.89 -49.27 12.08
C VAL A 222 -7.40 -49.41 13.50
N CYS A 223 -8.70 -49.20 13.65
CA CYS A 223 -9.42 -49.47 14.89
C CYS A 223 -10.00 -50.89 14.91
N ASN A 224 -10.11 -51.48 16.10
CA ASN A 224 -10.82 -52.75 16.27
C ASN A 224 -12.34 -52.50 16.28
N THR A 225 -12.98 -52.67 15.12
CA THR A 225 -14.41 -52.42 14.93
C THR A 225 -15.27 -53.18 15.94
N ASN A 226 -14.97 -54.44 16.21
CA ASN A 226 -15.78 -55.26 17.12
C ASN A 226 -15.70 -54.76 18.55
N LEU A 227 -14.49 -54.43 19.02
CA LEU A 227 -14.25 -53.92 20.36
C LEU A 227 -14.93 -52.56 20.58
N LEU A 228 -14.77 -51.62 19.65
CA LEU A 228 -15.37 -50.28 19.77
C LEU A 228 -16.89 -50.31 19.71
N VAL A 229 -17.47 -51.14 18.84
CA VAL A 229 -18.92 -51.31 18.76
C VAL A 229 -19.46 -51.98 20.04
N GLU A 230 -18.72 -52.91 20.65
CA GLU A 230 -19.10 -53.49 21.93
C GLU A 230 -19.05 -52.46 23.07
N GLN A 231 -18.00 -51.63 23.12
CA GLN A 231 -17.88 -50.52 24.07
C GLN A 231 -19.01 -49.51 23.90
N PHE A 232 -19.33 -49.14 22.66
CA PHE A 232 -20.43 -48.25 22.32
C PHE A 232 -21.78 -48.83 22.75
N ASN A 233 -22.03 -50.12 22.48
CA ASN A 233 -23.24 -50.80 22.93
C ASN A 233 -23.40 -50.75 24.46
N ARG A 234 -22.31 -51.00 25.21
CA ARG A 234 -22.32 -50.89 26.68
C ARG A 234 -22.58 -49.46 27.16
N GLN A 235 -21.99 -48.46 26.50
CA GLN A 235 -22.22 -47.04 26.79
C GLN A 235 -23.70 -46.67 26.60
N LEU A 236 -24.29 -47.01 25.45
CA LEU A 236 -25.70 -46.69 25.16
C LEU A 236 -26.68 -47.44 26.08
N ALA A 237 -26.34 -48.65 26.51
CA ALA A 237 -27.16 -49.43 27.44
C ALA A 237 -27.37 -48.70 28.79
N LEU A 238 -26.38 -47.92 29.23
CA LEU A 238 -26.38 -47.17 30.50
C LEU A 238 -27.19 -45.87 30.45
N LEU A 239 -27.54 -45.36 29.27
CA LEU A 239 -28.31 -44.13 29.12
C LEU A 239 -29.78 -44.34 29.46
N ASN A 240 -30.42 -43.43 30.19
CA ASN A 240 -31.82 -43.62 30.60
C ASN A 240 -32.85 -43.29 29.51
N ASP A 241 -32.56 -42.37 28.60
CA ASP A 241 -33.49 -41.92 27.56
C ASP A 241 -32.80 -41.83 26.18
N CYS A 242 -33.58 -41.99 25.11
CA CYS A 242 -33.13 -41.91 23.73
C CYS A 242 -33.69 -40.63 23.09
N PRO A 243 -32.86 -39.70 22.59
CA PRO A 243 -33.31 -38.46 21.97
C PRO A 243 -34.21 -38.69 20.74
N ASP A 244 -35.18 -37.81 20.48
CA ASP A 244 -36.07 -37.94 19.33
C ASP A 244 -35.39 -37.67 17.97
N LYS A 245 -34.24 -36.99 18.00
CA LYS A 245 -33.41 -36.67 16.83
C LYS A 245 -31.93 -36.65 17.23
N PRO A 246 -31.00 -36.88 16.31
CA PRO A 246 -29.57 -36.75 16.60
C PRO A 246 -29.23 -35.29 16.95
N LEU A 247 -28.19 -35.10 17.74
CA LEU A 247 -27.68 -33.76 18.08
C LEU A 247 -26.84 -33.18 16.94
N TYR A 248 -26.20 -34.05 16.16
CA TYR A 248 -25.43 -33.70 14.96
C TYR A 248 -25.81 -34.62 13.80
N ASP A 249 -26.11 -34.04 12.63
CA ASP A 249 -26.53 -34.77 11.42
C ASP A 249 -25.36 -35.15 10.48
N ASN A 250 -24.09 -34.96 10.89
CA ASN A 250 -22.93 -35.17 10.05
C ASN A 250 -21.96 -36.19 10.67
N ASP A 251 -21.95 -37.40 10.13
CA ASP A 251 -21.06 -38.49 10.57
C ASP A 251 -19.60 -38.32 10.12
N ASN A 252 -19.30 -37.33 9.28
CA ASN A 252 -17.93 -37.00 8.90
C ASN A 252 -17.11 -36.38 10.04
N LEU A 253 -17.76 -35.99 11.15
CA LEU A 253 -17.08 -35.51 12.35
C LEU A 253 -16.33 -36.63 13.09
N ILE A 254 -16.61 -37.90 12.79
CA ILE A 254 -15.92 -39.04 13.39
C ILE A 254 -14.63 -39.29 12.61
N GLU A 255 -13.51 -39.12 13.31
CA GLU A 255 -12.14 -39.36 12.84
C GLU A 255 -11.44 -40.42 13.69
N ILE A 256 -10.54 -41.19 13.09
CA ILE A 256 -9.70 -42.16 13.80
C ILE A 256 -8.57 -41.41 14.51
N ASN A 257 -8.40 -41.69 15.80
CA ASN A 257 -7.25 -41.27 16.59
C ASN A 257 -6.31 -42.47 16.81
N HIS A 258 -5.04 -42.31 16.45
CA HIS A 258 -4.03 -43.38 16.53
C HIS A 258 -3.38 -43.51 17.92
N GLY A 259 -3.57 -42.54 18.81
CA GLY A 259 -3.03 -42.52 20.16
C GLY A 259 -1.52 -42.69 20.19
N GLN A 260 -1.05 -43.84 20.68
CA GLN A 260 0.37 -44.18 20.82
C GLN A 260 0.91 -45.04 19.67
N TYR A 261 0.18 -45.11 18.54
CA TYR A 261 0.48 -45.94 17.37
C TYR A 261 0.83 -47.37 17.80
N GLN A 262 -0.11 -47.99 18.52
CA GLN A 262 -0.03 -49.38 18.94
C GLN A 262 -0.92 -50.23 18.05
N ARG A 263 -0.47 -51.45 17.73
CA ARG A 263 -1.22 -52.36 16.86
C ARG A 263 -2.64 -52.62 17.37
N MET A 264 -3.63 -52.42 16.50
CA MET A 264 -5.08 -52.62 16.70
C MET A 264 -5.72 -51.78 17.82
N LYS A 265 -5.09 -50.66 18.22
CA LYS A 265 -5.55 -49.82 19.34
C LYS A 265 -5.94 -48.39 18.94
N SER A 266 -6.06 -48.08 17.65
CA SER A 266 -6.66 -46.82 17.23
C SER A 266 -8.14 -46.77 17.68
N PHE A 267 -8.62 -45.59 18.06
CA PHE A 267 -9.96 -45.38 18.63
C PHE A 267 -10.65 -44.16 18.02
N ILE A 268 -11.92 -43.95 18.38
CA ILE A 268 -12.71 -42.77 17.98
C ILE A 268 -13.34 -42.13 19.21
N ASP A 269 -13.88 -40.92 19.08
CA ASP A 269 -14.70 -40.29 20.12
C ASP A 269 -16.09 -40.96 20.17
N LEU A 270 -16.31 -41.79 21.19
CA LEU A 270 -17.57 -42.52 21.40
C LEU A 270 -18.70 -41.60 21.89
N ASP A 271 -18.39 -40.50 22.58
CA ASP A 271 -19.39 -39.53 23.04
C ASP A 271 -19.93 -38.71 21.86
N LEU A 272 -19.07 -38.40 20.89
CA LEU A 272 -19.48 -37.81 19.62
C LEU A 272 -20.29 -38.80 18.78
N ALA A 273 -19.89 -40.07 18.74
CA ALA A 273 -20.64 -41.12 18.04
C ALA A 273 -22.03 -41.33 18.64
N GLU A 274 -22.19 -41.22 19.97
CA GLU A 274 -23.49 -41.25 20.65
C GLU A 274 -24.40 -40.13 20.14
N LYS A 275 -23.89 -38.90 20.12
CA LYS A 275 -24.63 -37.70 19.67
C LYS A 275 -25.07 -37.74 18.21
N ILE A 276 -24.39 -38.53 17.38
CA ILE A 276 -24.68 -38.71 15.94
C ILE A 276 -25.62 -39.89 15.70
N TYR A 277 -25.35 -41.06 16.30
CA TYR A 277 -26.01 -42.31 15.91
C TYR A 277 -27.15 -42.75 16.85
N PHE A 278 -27.23 -42.24 18.08
CA PHE A 278 -28.22 -42.68 19.08
C PHE A 278 -29.42 -41.73 19.17
N TYR A 279 -30.49 -42.06 18.44
CA TYR A 279 -31.77 -41.36 18.45
C TYR A 279 -32.94 -42.30 18.08
N LYS A 280 -34.18 -41.90 18.39
CA LYS A 280 -35.39 -42.68 18.08
C LYS A 280 -35.66 -42.67 16.59
N ARG A 281 -35.93 -43.84 16.02
CA ARG A 281 -36.29 -44.01 14.60
C ARG A 281 -37.71 -44.55 14.51
N GLU A 282 -38.55 -43.92 13.70
CA GLU A 282 -40.00 -44.22 13.62
C GLU A 282 -40.32 -45.68 13.22
N TYR A 283 -39.41 -46.35 12.52
CA TYR A 283 -39.55 -47.75 12.10
C TYR A 283 -39.10 -48.78 13.16
N LEU A 284 -38.62 -48.34 14.34
CA LEU A 284 -38.11 -49.19 15.43
C LEU A 284 -38.85 -48.87 16.74
N SER A 285 -39.17 -49.88 17.54
CA SER A 285 -40.12 -49.74 18.66
C SER A 285 -39.48 -49.88 20.05
N THR A 286 -38.28 -50.47 20.14
CA THR A 286 -37.62 -50.74 21.41
C THR A 286 -36.27 -50.03 21.53
N LYS A 287 -35.88 -49.68 22.76
CA LYS A 287 -34.55 -49.10 23.04
C LYS A 287 -33.41 -49.99 22.51
N GLN A 288 -33.55 -51.32 22.66
CA GLN A 288 -32.54 -52.26 22.17
C GLN A 288 -32.40 -52.23 20.63
N GLU A 289 -33.51 -52.05 19.90
CA GLU A 289 -33.47 -51.88 18.44
C GLU A 289 -32.78 -50.57 18.04
N TRP A 290 -33.03 -49.46 18.75
CA TRP A 290 -32.33 -48.20 18.50
C TRP A 290 -30.82 -48.30 18.77
N ILE A 291 -30.42 -48.99 19.84
CA ILE A 291 -29.02 -49.28 20.17
C ILE A 291 -28.38 -50.15 19.07
N ASN A 292 -29.05 -51.22 18.65
CA ASN A 292 -28.54 -52.12 17.61
C ASN A 292 -28.32 -51.38 16.29
N GLU A 293 -29.25 -50.52 15.89
CA GLU A 293 -29.14 -49.73 14.66
C GLU A 293 -28.03 -48.67 14.79
N ALA A 294 -27.91 -47.99 15.94
CA ALA A 294 -26.79 -47.06 16.19
C ALA A 294 -25.43 -47.78 16.11
N CYS A 295 -25.32 -48.98 16.68
CA CYS A 295 -24.13 -49.82 16.60
C CYS A 295 -23.81 -50.27 15.17
N ASN A 296 -24.83 -50.52 14.35
CA ASN A 296 -24.66 -50.92 12.96
C ASN A 296 -24.17 -49.75 12.08
N GLN A 297 -24.72 -48.55 12.30
CA GLN A 297 -24.27 -47.33 11.62
C GLN A 297 -22.82 -47.00 11.99
N LEU A 298 -22.48 -47.07 13.28
CA LEU A 298 -21.10 -46.91 13.73
C LEU A 298 -20.18 -47.97 13.10
N ARG A 299 -20.58 -49.24 13.07
CA ARG A 299 -19.80 -50.33 12.43
C ARG A 299 -19.50 -50.03 10.97
N ASN A 300 -20.49 -49.57 10.21
CA ASN A 300 -20.31 -49.21 8.80
C ASN A 300 -19.32 -48.05 8.65
N ARG A 301 -19.43 -47.02 9.48
CA ARG A 301 -18.50 -45.89 9.49
C ARG A 301 -17.08 -46.31 9.85
N LEU A 302 -16.89 -47.13 10.89
CA LEU A 302 -15.57 -47.63 11.28
C LEU A 302 -14.93 -48.48 10.18
N ASN A 303 -15.70 -49.35 9.51
CA ASN A 303 -15.20 -50.13 8.38
C ASN A 303 -14.80 -49.24 7.18
N TYR A 304 -15.58 -48.21 6.90
CA TYR A 304 -15.25 -47.20 5.88
C TYR A 304 -13.97 -46.45 6.23
N LEU A 305 -13.85 -45.94 7.45
CA LEU A 305 -12.66 -45.22 7.93
C LEU A 305 -11.40 -46.10 7.90
N ASN A 306 -11.49 -47.35 8.38
CA ASN A 306 -10.40 -48.32 8.28
C ASN A 306 -9.98 -48.57 6.83
N THR A 307 -10.95 -48.65 5.89
CA THR A 307 -10.66 -48.84 4.46
C THR A 307 -9.88 -47.65 3.89
N ILE A 308 -10.30 -46.41 4.18
CA ILE A 308 -9.61 -45.19 3.74
C ILE A 308 -8.20 -45.13 4.28
N VAL A 309 -8.03 -45.40 5.58
CA VAL A 309 -6.73 -45.36 6.25
C VAL A 309 -5.78 -46.41 5.65
N CYS A 310 -6.25 -47.62 5.37
CA CYS A 310 -5.48 -48.65 4.67
C CYS A 310 -5.09 -48.23 3.25
N GLN A 311 -6.00 -47.59 2.49
CA GLN A 311 -5.69 -47.08 1.15
C GLN A 311 -4.60 -46.01 1.19
N LYS A 312 -4.71 -45.06 2.14
CA LYS A 312 -3.70 -44.01 2.35
C LYS A 312 -2.34 -44.60 2.73
N LEU A 313 -2.32 -45.57 3.65
CA LEU A 313 -1.11 -46.26 4.07
C LEU A 313 -0.43 -46.99 2.90
N ASN A 314 -1.19 -47.71 2.07
CA ASN A 314 -0.63 -48.39 0.90
C ASN A 314 0.01 -47.39 -0.08
N GLY A 315 -0.61 -46.22 -0.28
CA GLY A 315 0.00 -45.13 -1.04
C GLY A 315 1.31 -44.62 -0.42
N ASN A 316 1.35 -44.47 0.91
CA ASN A 316 2.55 -44.06 1.62
C ASN A 316 3.69 -45.09 1.52
N LEU A 317 3.39 -46.39 1.66
CA LEU A 317 4.39 -47.47 1.55
C LEU A 317 4.90 -47.61 0.11
N THR A 318 4.03 -47.46 -0.89
CA THR A 318 4.43 -47.42 -2.31
C THR A 318 5.44 -46.30 -2.54
N ARG A 319 5.12 -45.10 -2.07
CA ARG A 319 6.02 -43.94 -2.15
C ARG A 319 7.33 -44.17 -1.40
N ALA A 320 7.30 -44.84 -0.26
CA ALA A 320 8.51 -45.20 0.49
C ALA A 320 9.46 -46.05 -0.35
N VAL A 321 8.95 -47.10 -1.00
CA VAL A 321 9.75 -47.96 -1.87
C VAL A 321 10.24 -47.20 -3.10
N ASP A 322 9.40 -46.38 -3.74
CA ASP A 322 9.80 -45.55 -4.89
C ASP A 322 10.98 -44.62 -4.54
N ASN A 323 10.93 -43.97 -3.39
CA ASN A 323 12.00 -43.11 -2.91
C ASN A 323 13.28 -43.91 -2.59
N CYS A 324 13.17 -45.10 -2.01
CA CYS A 324 14.33 -45.98 -1.80
C CYS A 324 14.97 -46.41 -3.12
N ILE A 325 14.15 -46.75 -4.14
CA ILE A 325 14.63 -47.08 -5.49
C ILE A 325 15.33 -45.87 -6.13
N ALA A 326 14.77 -44.67 -5.99
CA ALA A 326 15.40 -43.45 -6.48
C ALA A 326 16.76 -43.17 -5.82
N SER A 327 16.84 -43.36 -4.49
CA SER A 327 18.10 -43.25 -3.72
C SER A 327 19.14 -44.27 -4.20
N CYS A 328 18.75 -45.53 -4.36
CA CYS A 328 19.63 -46.58 -4.90
C CYS A 328 20.09 -46.24 -6.33
N ARG A 329 19.18 -45.74 -7.19
CA ARG A 329 19.55 -45.32 -8.55
C ARG A 329 20.58 -44.20 -8.53
N TYR A 330 20.42 -43.21 -7.66
CA TYR A 330 21.40 -42.12 -7.50
C TYR A 330 22.77 -42.66 -7.07
N HIS A 331 22.81 -43.49 -6.03
CA HIS A 331 24.07 -44.00 -5.48
C HIS A 331 24.85 -44.95 -6.40
N PHE A 332 24.17 -45.74 -7.22
CA PHE A 332 24.80 -46.78 -8.04
C PHE A 332 24.95 -46.42 -9.53
N PHE A 333 24.01 -45.65 -10.09
CA PHE A 333 23.92 -45.46 -11.55
C PHE A 333 24.04 -44.00 -12.03
N SER A 334 23.75 -43.01 -11.18
CA SER A 334 23.80 -41.60 -11.60
C SER A 334 25.22 -41.15 -11.94
N TYR A 335 25.35 -40.31 -12.97
CA TYR A 335 26.64 -39.73 -13.36
C TYR A 335 27.25 -38.87 -12.24
N ASP A 336 26.40 -38.15 -11.51
CA ASP A 336 26.78 -37.26 -10.41
C ASP A 336 26.72 -37.93 -9.02
N GLY A 337 26.38 -39.22 -8.96
CA GLY A 337 26.34 -39.99 -7.72
C GLY A 337 27.67 -40.68 -7.37
N PRO A 338 27.79 -41.29 -6.17
CA PRO A 338 29.01 -41.95 -5.70
C PRO A 338 29.43 -43.22 -6.48
N LYS A 339 28.56 -43.79 -7.33
CA LYS A 339 28.81 -44.95 -8.19
C LYS A 339 29.32 -46.18 -7.43
N TYR A 340 28.60 -46.55 -6.37
CA TYR A 340 28.85 -47.80 -5.66
C TYR A 340 28.69 -49.02 -6.58
N LYS A 341 29.46 -50.08 -6.31
CA LYS A 341 29.47 -51.30 -7.15
C LYS A 341 28.66 -52.45 -6.58
N ILE A 342 28.63 -52.58 -5.25
CA ILE A 342 28.03 -53.71 -4.54
C ILE A 342 27.22 -53.14 -3.38
N LEU A 343 26.04 -53.69 -3.13
CA LEU A 343 25.32 -53.45 -1.87
C LEU A 343 25.98 -54.21 -0.74
N SER A 344 26.33 -53.51 0.33
CA SER A 344 26.92 -54.12 1.53
C SER A 344 26.53 -53.36 2.79
N LEU A 345 26.28 -54.08 3.88
CA LEU A 345 26.15 -53.48 5.21
C LEU A 345 27.50 -53.53 5.96
N PRO A 346 27.98 -52.45 6.59
CA PRO A 346 27.38 -51.11 6.66
C PRO A 346 27.84 -50.16 5.52
N SER A 347 28.76 -50.58 4.64
CA SER A 347 29.53 -49.66 3.78
C SER A 347 28.74 -49.00 2.66
N THR A 348 27.80 -49.71 2.04
CA THR A 348 27.03 -49.25 0.87
C THR A 348 25.59 -49.77 0.96
N PRO A 349 24.81 -49.28 1.92
CA PRO A 349 23.46 -49.80 2.17
C PRO A 349 22.49 -49.38 1.07
N PHE A 350 21.37 -50.12 0.96
CA PHE A 350 20.34 -49.83 -0.04
C PHE A 350 19.73 -48.43 0.12
N VAL A 351 19.61 -47.98 1.37
CA VAL A 351 19.24 -46.63 1.77
C VAL A 351 19.99 -46.30 3.08
N GLY A 352 20.31 -45.03 3.32
CA GLY A 352 20.92 -44.61 4.58
C GLY A 352 19.95 -44.69 5.75
N ASN A 353 20.48 -44.78 6.97
CA ASN A 353 19.66 -44.88 8.20
C ASN A 353 18.91 -43.57 8.47
N TYR A 354 17.62 -43.66 8.79
CA TYR A 354 16.80 -42.51 9.18
C TYR A 354 16.68 -42.37 10.69
N PHE A 355 17.09 -43.38 11.45
CA PHE A 355 17.07 -43.36 12.91
C PHE A 355 18.42 -43.76 13.49
N TYR A 356 18.75 -43.11 14.60
CA TYR A 356 19.80 -43.54 15.50
C TYR A 356 19.26 -44.66 16.40
N TYR A 357 20.05 -45.71 16.58
CA TYR A 357 19.73 -46.86 17.42
C TYR A 357 20.70 -46.95 18.61
N PRO A 358 20.21 -47.25 19.84
CA PRO A 358 21.09 -47.38 21.00
C PRO A 358 22.12 -48.51 20.79
N ASN A 359 23.39 -48.23 21.16
CA ASN A 359 24.57 -49.09 20.97
C ASN A 359 24.98 -49.39 19.52
N GLU A 360 24.37 -48.74 18.52
CA GLU A 360 24.64 -48.96 17.09
C GLU A 360 24.49 -50.43 16.62
N GLU A 361 23.78 -51.25 17.38
CA GLU A 361 23.56 -52.67 17.04
C GLU A 361 22.41 -52.82 16.04
N PHE A 362 22.73 -53.39 14.88
CA PHE A 362 21.71 -53.84 13.94
C PHE A 362 20.89 -54.98 14.57
N LYS A 363 19.57 -54.79 14.65
CA LYS A 363 18.63 -55.79 15.16
C LYS A 363 17.64 -56.21 14.09
N HIS A 364 17.29 -57.50 14.10
CA HIS A 364 16.32 -58.07 13.17
C HIS A 364 14.96 -57.37 13.32
N PRO A 365 14.18 -57.15 12.24
CA PRO A 365 12.91 -56.43 12.31
C PRO A 365 11.90 -56.99 13.32
N ASP A 366 11.91 -58.30 13.54
CA ASP A 366 11.03 -58.95 14.53
C ASP A 366 11.38 -58.55 15.97
N GLU A 367 12.67 -58.39 16.27
CA GLU A 367 13.14 -57.91 17.58
C GLU A 367 12.80 -56.43 17.75
N ILE A 368 13.03 -55.61 16.72
CA ILE A 368 12.65 -54.19 16.69
C ILE A 368 11.15 -54.04 16.95
N ASN A 369 10.31 -54.82 16.28
CA ASN A 369 8.86 -54.79 16.44
C ASN A 369 8.43 -55.11 17.88
N GLN A 370 9.16 -55.97 18.60
CA GLN A 370 8.91 -56.23 20.03
C GLN A 370 9.38 -55.08 20.93
N LEU A 371 10.56 -54.50 20.65
CA LEU A 371 11.16 -53.43 21.45
C LEU A 371 10.37 -52.12 21.34
N ILE A 372 9.96 -51.71 20.14
CA ILE A 372 9.20 -50.46 19.93
C ILE A 372 7.79 -50.50 20.54
N GLU A 373 7.26 -51.69 20.84
CA GLU A 373 5.98 -51.88 21.51
C GLU A 373 6.12 -51.94 23.04
N ASN A 374 7.17 -52.60 23.55
CA ASN A 374 7.22 -53.02 24.95
C ASN A 374 8.36 -52.41 25.79
N ASP A 375 9.42 -51.88 25.17
CA ASP A 375 10.59 -51.35 25.89
C ASP A 375 10.62 -49.81 25.85
N LEU A 376 10.25 -49.20 26.97
CA LEU A 376 10.24 -47.73 27.11
C LEU A 376 11.66 -47.13 27.10
N HIS A 377 12.66 -47.84 27.62
CA HIS A 377 14.03 -47.36 27.58
C HIS A 377 14.51 -47.30 26.13
N TYR A 378 14.34 -48.39 25.39
CA TYR A 378 14.66 -48.43 23.97
C TYR A 378 13.93 -47.33 23.18
N GLN A 379 12.62 -47.16 23.41
CA GLN A 379 11.81 -46.13 22.76
C GLN A 379 12.31 -44.70 22.99
N SER A 380 12.90 -44.41 24.16
CA SER A 380 13.46 -43.09 24.45
C SER A 380 14.76 -42.79 23.68
N PHE A 381 15.54 -43.82 23.33
CA PHE A 381 16.85 -43.67 22.68
C PHE A 381 16.88 -43.97 21.18
N VAL A 382 15.78 -44.42 20.60
CA VAL A 382 15.61 -44.41 19.13
C VAL A 382 15.22 -43.00 18.71
N MET A 383 16.11 -42.33 17.99
CA MET A 383 15.97 -40.90 17.66
C MET A 383 15.99 -40.66 16.16
N ALA A 384 15.15 -39.75 15.69
CA ALA A 384 15.05 -39.42 14.27
C ALA A 384 16.26 -38.58 13.79
N HIS A 385 16.83 -38.97 12.64
CA HIS A 385 17.85 -38.18 11.97
C HIS A 385 17.27 -36.95 11.29
N ASN A 386 18.00 -35.84 11.31
CA ASN A 386 17.61 -34.64 10.58
C ASN A 386 17.91 -34.77 9.08
N GLY A 387 17.42 -33.82 8.30
CA GLY A 387 17.63 -33.76 6.86
C GLY A 387 16.79 -32.65 6.25
N TRP A 388 16.49 -32.80 4.97
CA TRP A 388 15.64 -31.86 4.24
C TRP A 388 14.77 -32.59 3.22
N ILE A 389 13.69 -31.94 2.80
CA ILE A 389 12.76 -32.45 1.79
C ILE A 389 12.73 -31.46 0.63
N ILE A 390 12.77 -31.99 -0.60
CA ILE A 390 12.69 -31.16 -1.81
C ILE A 390 11.30 -30.54 -1.91
N ASN A 391 11.22 -29.20 -1.99
CA ASN A 391 9.99 -28.42 -2.18
C ASN A 391 8.93 -28.57 -1.07
N ASP A 392 9.34 -28.78 0.18
CA ASP A 392 8.42 -28.87 1.32
C ASP A 392 8.05 -27.49 1.91
N ASP A 393 6.99 -27.45 2.72
CA ASP A 393 6.62 -26.25 3.47
C ASP A 393 7.55 -26.09 4.70
N PRO A 394 8.47 -25.10 4.71
CA PRO A 394 9.43 -24.92 5.80
C PRO A 394 8.77 -24.53 7.12
N LEU A 395 7.53 -24.00 7.10
CA LEU A 395 6.82 -23.66 8.33
C LEU A 395 6.28 -24.89 9.06
N ARG A 396 6.25 -26.06 8.41
CA ARG A 396 5.80 -27.31 9.00
C ARG A 396 6.99 -28.22 9.20
N ASN A 397 7.22 -28.62 10.45
CA ASN A 397 8.33 -29.53 10.75
C ASN A 397 7.98 -30.94 10.27
N PHE A 398 8.81 -31.48 9.38
CA PHE A 398 8.59 -32.80 8.77
C PHE A 398 8.67 -34.00 9.71
N ALA A 399 9.13 -33.79 10.95
CA ALA A 399 9.12 -34.81 11.99
C ALA A 399 7.84 -34.80 12.85
N ASP A 400 7.00 -33.77 12.73
CA ASP A 400 5.73 -33.71 13.45
C ASP A 400 4.70 -34.68 12.85
N GLU A 401 3.68 -35.00 13.65
CA GLU A 401 2.62 -35.92 13.28
C GLU A 401 1.84 -35.45 12.02
N GLY A 402 1.44 -36.40 11.17
CA GLY A 402 0.65 -36.15 9.97
C GLY A 402 1.43 -35.69 8.73
N HIS A 403 2.77 -35.62 8.78
CA HIS A 403 3.61 -35.47 7.58
C HIS A 403 3.97 -36.81 6.92
N GLU A 404 4.08 -37.87 7.71
CA GLU A 404 4.49 -39.22 7.27
C GLU A 404 5.84 -39.27 6.54
N SER A 405 6.65 -38.20 6.57
CA SER A 405 7.86 -38.07 5.75
C SER A 405 8.94 -39.13 6.04
N TYR A 406 9.07 -39.56 7.30
CA TYR A 406 9.96 -40.66 7.68
C TYR A 406 9.46 -42.01 7.17
N LEU A 407 8.15 -42.26 7.21
CA LEU A 407 7.57 -43.49 6.68
C LEU A 407 7.68 -43.54 5.15
N ARG A 408 7.38 -42.41 4.48
CA ARG A 408 7.43 -42.25 3.01
C ARG A 408 8.85 -42.09 2.47
N ARG A 409 9.87 -41.98 3.32
CA ARG A 409 11.28 -41.75 2.91
C ARG A 409 11.45 -40.53 2.00
N ASP A 410 10.70 -39.47 2.29
CA ASP A 410 10.79 -38.21 1.53
C ASP A 410 12.04 -37.39 1.88
N ILE A 411 12.66 -37.70 3.02
CA ILE A 411 13.76 -36.92 3.59
C ILE A 411 15.08 -37.39 2.99
N LEU A 412 15.90 -36.44 2.53
CA LEU A 412 17.32 -36.63 2.29
C LEU A 412 18.03 -36.48 3.64
N GLN A 413 18.29 -37.61 4.26
CA GLN A 413 18.71 -37.75 5.65
C GLN A 413 20.22 -37.55 5.83
N TRP A 414 20.58 -36.95 6.95
CA TRP A 414 21.96 -36.85 7.43
C TRP A 414 22.14 -37.81 8.61
N SER A 415 22.66 -39.01 8.32
CA SER A 415 22.74 -40.11 9.30
C SER A 415 23.72 -39.87 10.47
N ASP A 416 24.46 -38.75 10.48
CA ASP A 416 25.29 -38.34 11.62
C ASP A 416 24.61 -37.28 12.52
N LEU A 417 23.43 -36.77 12.12
CA LEU A 417 22.75 -35.66 12.78
C LEU A 417 21.38 -36.08 13.33
N ILE A 418 21.16 -35.92 14.63
CA ILE A 418 19.87 -36.16 15.29
C ILE A 418 19.05 -34.88 15.30
N LYS A 419 17.77 -34.95 14.92
CA LYS A 419 16.86 -33.81 14.87
C LYS A 419 16.37 -33.40 16.26
N LEU A 420 16.49 -32.11 16.57
CA LEU A 420 16.09 -31.55 17.86
C LEU A 420 14.60 -31.12 17.87
N ARG A 421 13.91 -31.34 18.99
CA ARG A 421 12.46 -31.18 19.17
C ARG A 421 12.13 -30.04 20.14
N PHE A 422 12.00 -28.82 19.63
CA PHE A 422 11.62 -27.65 20.42
C PHE A 422 10.12 -27.59 20.75
N GLY A 423 9.27 -28.24 19.96
CA GLY A 423 7.82 -28.15 20.08
C GLY A 423 7.27 -26.78 19.66
N THR A 424 6.14 -26.42 20.24
CA THR A 424 5.38 -25.19 19.93
C THR A 424 5.55 -24.08 20.96
N LYS A 425 6.11 -24.42 22.14
CA LYS A 425 6.30 -23.51 23.27
C LYS A 425 7.42 -24.01 24.19
N TYR A 426 7.90 -23.15 25.08
CA TYR A 426 8.95 -23.44 26.05
C TYR A 426 8.72 -24.73 26.86
N GLU A 427 7.48 -24.96 27.31
CA GLU A 427 7.14 -26.09 28.18
C GLU A 427 7.28 -27.47 27.50
N ASP A 428 7.36 -27.52 26.17
CA ASP A 428 7.41 -28.79 25.43
C ASP A 428 8.79 -29.46 25.56
N CYS A 429 9.88 -28.69 25.72
CA CYS A 429 11.21 -29.21 26.05
C CYS A 429 12.12 -28.15 26.72
N PRO A 430 11.93 -27.87 28.02
CA PRO A 430 12.71 -26.84 28.74
C PRO A 430 14.23 -27.09 28.74
N SER A 431 14.66 -28.35 28.81
CA SER A 431 16.08 -28.74 28.84
C SER A 431 16.79 -28.30 27.55
N LEU A 432 16.20 -28.60 26.38
CA LEU A 432 16.72 -28.20 25.07
C LEU A 432 16.72 -26.68 24.90
N TYR A 433 15.63 -26.02 25.27
CA TYR A 433 15.52 -24.56 25.19
C TYR A 433 16.64 -23.88 25.97
N ASN A 434 16.82 -24.25 27.25
CA ASN A 434 17.83 -23.64 28.11
C ASN A 434 19.25 -23.96 27.62
N TYR A 435 19.47 -25.18 27.12
CA TYR A 435 20.75 -25.57 26.51
C TYR A 435 21.09 -24.70 25.29
N MET A 436 20.13 -24.48 24.37
CA MET A 436 20.36 -23.64 23.19
C MET A 436 20.39 -22.14 23.49
N LYS A 437 19.70 -21.70 24.55
CA LYS A 437 19.81 -20.34 25.06
C LYS A 437 21.22 -20.04 25.56
N GLU A 438 21.85 -20.98 26.27
CA GLU A 438 23.24 -20.84 26.70
C GLU A 438 24.23 -20.87 25.52
N TYR A 439 23.99 -21.72 24.52
CA TYR A 439 24.76 -21.69 23.26
C TYR A 439 24.67 -20.32 22.57
N THR A 440 23.46 -19.77 22.48
CA THR A 440 23.21 -18.43 21.94
C THR A 440 23.95 -17.35 22.75
N ARG A 441 23.94 -17.45 24.08
CA ARG A 441 24.68 -16.55 24.97
C ARG A 441 26.18 -16.59 24.66
N LEU A 442 26.77 -17.78 24.55
CA LEU A 442 28.20 -17.95 24.24
C LEU A 442 28.56 -17.29 22.92
N VAL A 443 27.78 -17.51 21.87
CA VAL A 443 28.00 -16.89 20.56
C VAL A 443 27.84 -15.36 20.63
N ALA A 444 26.76 -14.86 21.24
CA ALA A 444 26.49 -13.43 21.35
C ALA A 444 27.54 -12.67 22.17
N THR A 445 28.13 -13.32 23.18
CA THR A 445 29.25 -12.74 23.95
C THR A 445 30.60 -12.81 23.24
N THR A 446 30.76 -13.72 22.27
CA THR A 446 32.05 -13.98 21.62
C THR A 446 32.19 -13.27 20.27
N PHE A 447 31.13 -13.23 19.46
CA PHE A 447 31.13 -12.76 18.08
C PHE A 447 30.28 -11.48 17.91
N HIS A 448 30.46 -10.80 16.78
CA HIS A 448 29.69 -9.60 16.43
C HIS A 448 28.32 -9.90 15.82
N GLY A 449 28.07 -11.17 15.49
CA GLY A 449 26.85 -11.63 14.83
C GLY A 449 26.87 -13.13 14.57
N CYS A 450 25.84 -13.63 13.90
CA CYS A 450 25.73 -15.02 13.47
C CYS A 450 25.32 -15.17 12.00
N ARG A 451 25.57 -16.36 11.46
CA ARG A 451 24.84 -16.93 10.33
C ARG A 451 23.87 -17.98 10.88
N LEU A 452 22.57 -17.82 10.64
CA LEU A 452 21.57 -18.83 10.99
C LEU A 452 21.55 -19.91 9.90
N ASP A 453 22.11 -21.07 10.24
CA ASP A 453 22.13 -22.22 9.34
C ASP A 453 20.72 -22.80 9.17
N ASN A 454 20.32 -23.05 7.92
CA ASN A 454 19.02 -23.61 7.60
C ASN A 454 17.86 -22.95 8.39
N CYS A 455 17.84 -21.62 8.44
CA CYS A 455 16.93 -20.83 9.29
C CYS A 455 15.46 -21.16 9.04
N HIS A 456 15.11 -21.53 7.81
CA HIS A 456 13.77 -21.93 7.41
C HIS A 456 13.29 -23.23 8.06
N SER A 457 14.21 -24.07 8.55
CA SER A 457 13.89 -25.31 9.28
C SER A 457 13.83 -25.12 10.81
N THR A 458 14.19 -23.93 11.31
CA THR A 458 14.14 -23.60 12.73
C THR A 458 12.75 -23.07 13.09
N PRO A 459 12.11 -23.55 14.18
CA PRO A 459 10.82 -23.03 14.62
C PRO A 459 10.85 -21.52 14.83
N LEU A 460 9.95 -20.81 14.14
CA LEU A 460 9.99 -19.35 14.04
C LEU A 460 9.89 -18.64 15.39
N TRP A 461 9.06 -19.16 16.31
CA TRP A 461 8.92 -18.62 17.66
C TRP A 461 10.23 -18.71 18.45
N PHE A 462 10.92 -19.84 18.31
CA PHE A 462 12.17 -20.11 19.01
C PHE A 462 13.31 -19.27 18.45
N ALA A 463 13.43 -19.21 17.11
CA ALA A 463 14.44 -18.38 16.45
C ALA A 463 14.28 -16.90 16.81
N GLN A 464 13.04 -16.40 16.89
CA GLN A 464 12.75 -15.05 17.35
C GLN A 464 13.26 -14.83 18.78
N GLU A 465 12.89 -15.69 19.74
CA GLU A 465 13.31 -15.52 21.13
C GLU A 465 14.84 -15.61 21.32
N MET A 466 15.51 -16.51 20.61
CA MET A 466 16.97 -16.64 20.68
C MET A 466 17.66 -15.38 20.13
N MET A 467 17.19 -14.84 19.01
CA MET A 467 17.79 -13.66 18.39
C MET A 467 17.48 -12.38 19.16
N ASP A 468 16.30 -12.26 19.76
CA ASP A 468 15.97 -11.20 20.70
C ASP A 468 16.92 -11.27 21.92
N TYR A 469 17.12 -12.46 22.49
CA TYR A 469 18.06 -12.67 23.60
C TYR A 469 19.52 -12.36 23.22
N ALA A 470 19.96 -12.72 22.01
CA ALA A 470 21.28 -12.35 21.51
C ALA A 470 21.45 -10.82 21.43
N ARG A 471 20.40 -10.09 21.05
CA ARG A 471 20.38 -8.62 20.98
C ARG A 471 20.26 -7.93 22.34
N GLU A 472 19.68 -8.59 23.34
CA GLU A 472 19.75 -8.13 24.73
C GLU A 472 21.20 -8.12 25.24
N ILE A 473 22.00 -9.11 24.84
CA ILE A 473 23.42 -9.22 25.22
C ILE A 473 24.28 -8.27 24.39
N ASN A 474 24.08 -8.27 23.07
CA ASN A 474 24.80 -7.43 22.13
C ASN A 474 23.80 -6.66 21.25
N PRO A 475 23.48 -5.40 21.58
CA PRO A 475 22.51 -4.60 20.83
C PRO A 475 22.75 -4.49 19.32
N ASN A 476 24.00 -4.62 18.88
CA ASN A 476 24.40 -4.56 17.47
C ASN A 476 24.65 -5.95 16.87
N PHE A 477 24.11 -7.01 17.48
CA PHE A 477 24.27 -8.38 16.99
C PHE A 477 23.65 -8.53 15.60
N TYR A 478 24.51 -8.82 14.63
CA TYR A 478 24.14 -8.95 13.22
C TYR A 478 23.68 -10.36 12.88
N ILE A 479 22.56 -10.47 12.17
CA ILE A 479 21.94 -11.75 11.83
C ILE A 479 21.92 -11.90 10.32
N ASN A 480 22.82 -12.73 9.80
CA ASN A 480 22.71 -13.25 8.44
C ASN A 480 21.96 -14.59 8.48
N ALA A 481 21.18 -14.92 7.46
CA ALA A 481 20.43 -16.18 7.44
C ALA A 481 20.54 -16.91 6.09
N GLU A 482 20.69 -18.23 6.17
CA GLU A 482 20.37 -19.11 5.05
C GLU A 482 18.86 -19.37 5.02
N LEU A 483 18.16 -18.56 4.23
CA LEU A 483 16.71 -18.53 4.16
C LEU A 483 16.24 -18.69 2.71
N SER A 484 15.51 -19.78 2.45
CA SER A 484 14.84 -20.03 1.18
C SER A 484 13.59 -20.86 1.41
N THR A 485 12.46 -20.18 1.61
CA THR A 485 11.18 -20.89 1.82
C THR A 485 10.43 -21.25 0.54
N GLY A 486 10.97 -20.90 -0.63
CA GLY A 486 10.27 -21.01 -1.92
C GLY A 486 9.13 -20.00 -2.09
N ASN A 487 8.84 -19.18 -1.07
CA ASN A 487 7.77 -18.20 -1.06
C ASN A 487 8.23 -16.88 -0.42
N ILE A 488 8.28 -15.81 -1.21
CA ILE A 488 8.72 -14.50 -0.76
C ILE A 488 7.94 -13.96 0.46
N LYS A 489 6.64 -14.30 0.60
CA LYS A 489 5.83 -13.87 1.75
C LYS A 489 6.28 -14.56 3.03
N SER A 490 6.65 -15.84 2.94
CA SER A 490 7.19 -16.59 4.07
C SER A 490 8.58 -16.10 4.43
N ASP A 491 9.45 -15.85 3.45
CA ASP A 491 10.78 -15.24 3.69
C ASP A 491 10.66 -13.89 4.43
N VAL A 492 9.79 -13.00 3.94
CA VAL A 492 9.53 -11.70 4.58
C VAL A 492 8.98 -11.86 6.00
N ARG A 493 8.19 -12.90 6.28
CA ARG A 493 7.72 -13.20 7.62
C ARG A 493 8.87 -13.60 8.55
N PHE A 494 9.76 -14.51 8.12
CA PHE A 494 10.95 -14.87 8.89
C PHE A 494 11.84 -13.64 9.15
N ILE A 495 12.11 -12.85 8.10
CA ILE A 495 12.94 -11.64 8.19
C ILE A 495 12.38 -10.66 9.21
N ASN A 496 11.09 -10.33 9.10
CA ASN A 496 10.46 -9.34 9.98
C ASN A 496 10.27 -9.83 11.42
N GLN A 497 9.97 -11.11 11.64
CA GLN A 497 9.72 -11.63 12.99
C GLN A 497 11.01 -11.90 13.77
N ILE A 498 12.03 -12.47 13.13
CA ILE A 498 13.34 -12.74 13.76
C ILE A 498 14.20 -11.45 13.78
N GLY A 499 13.93 -10.53 12.87
CA GLY A 499 14.76 -9.34 12.65
C GLY A 499 16.06 -9.67 11.92
N ILE A 500 16.03 -10.57 10.93
CA ILE A 500 17.18 -10.91 10.09
C ILE A 500 17.68 -9.66 9.36
N ASN A 501 18.98 -9.40 9.41
CA ASN A 501 19.61 -8.26 8.74
C ASN A 501 19.83 -8.52 7.26
N SER A 502 20.28 -9.73 6.90
CA SER A 502 20.55 -10.09 5.51
C SER A 502 20.32 -11.57 5.23
N ILE A 503 20.08 -11.89 3.96
CA ILE A 503 19.96 -13.27 3.48
C ILE A 503 21.07 -13.61 2.49
N LEU A 504 21.46 -14.87 2.44
CA LEU A 504 22.52 -15.32 1.54
C LEU A 504 22.01 -15.49 0.09
N LYS A 505 22.80 -15.05 -0.89
CA LYS A 505 22.61 -15.28 -2.33
C LYS A 505 23.92 -15.68 -2.99
N GLU A 506 23.85 -16.59 -3.95
CA GLU A 506 25.05 -17.23 -4.52
C GLU A 506 25.15 -16.96 -6.02
N SER A 507 26.19 -16.24 -6.45
CA SER A 507 26.45 -16.02 -7.89
C SER A 507 26.78 -17.32 -8.62
N HIS A 508 27.23 -18.34 -7.89
CA HIS A 508 27.55 -19.67 -8.40
C HIS A 508 26.35 -20.37 -9.05
N ARG A 509 25.10 -20.03 -8.65
CA ARG A 509 23.87 -20.58 -9.23
C ARG A 509 23.60 -20.16 -10.67
N ALA A 510 24.04 -18.97 -11.08
CA ALA A 510 23.79 -18.46 -12.43
C ALA A 510 24.45 -19.35 -13.50
N PHE A 511 23.68 -19.93 -14.40
CA PHE A 511 24.22 -20.81 -15.43
C PHE A 511 25.02 -20.04 -16.49
N ASP A 512 24.55 -18.84 -16.86
CA ASP A 512 25.13 -18.01 -17.90
C ASP A 512 25.28 -16.53 -17.48
N PRO A 513 25.92 -15.66 -18.30
CA PRO A 513 26.05 -14.24 -18.00
C PRO A 513 24.71 -13.49 -17.88
N TYR A 514 23.67 -13.90 -18.59
CA TYR A 514 22.37 -13.24 -18.53
C TYR A 514 21.72 -13.44 -17.16
N GLU A 515 21.68 -14.68 -16.67
CA GLU A 515 21.21 -14.99 -15.32
C GLU A 515 22.06 -14.29 -14.26
N LEU A 516 23.38 -14.22 -14.44
CA LEU A 516 24.26 -13.49 -13.52
C LEU A 516 23.90 -11.99 -13.47
N GLY A 517 23.65 -11.38 -14.62
CA GLY A 517 23.19 -9.99 -14.70
C GLY A 517 21.85 -9.74 -14.02
N GLN A 518 20.90 -10.67 -14.17
CA GLN A 518 19.62 -10.62 -13.46
C GLN A 518 19.80 -10.75 -11.95
N MET A 519 20.65 -11.68 -11.50
CA MET A 519 20.95 -11.85 -10.07
C MET A 519 21.55 -10.57 -9.48
N ILE A 520 22.51 -9.94 -10.16
CA ILE A 520 23.13 -8.67 -9.73
C ILE A 520 22.06 -7.57 -9.58
N SER A 521 21.18 -7.42 -10.58
CA SER A 521 20.08 -6.45 -10.50
C SER A 521 19.06 -6.80 -9.41
N PHE A 522 18.90 -8.07 -9.09
CA PHE A 522 17.94 -8.52 -8.08
C PHE A 522 18.45 -8.23 -6.67
N VAL A 523 19.70 -8.61 -6.37
CA VAL A 523 20.33 -8.49 -5.04
C VAL A 523 20.75 -7.06 -4.69
N SER A 524 20.96 -6.21 -5.70
CA SER A 524 21.35 -4.83 -5.48
C SER A 524 20.19 -3.98 -4.98
N GLU A 525 20.40 -3.28 -3.87
CA GLU A 525 19.52 -2.23 -3.34
C GLU A 525 19.67 -0.93 -4.15
N SER A 526 19.45 -1.00 -5.46
CA SER A 526 19.70 0.12 -6.37
C SER A 526 18.47 0.52 -7.16
N ASP A 527 18.21 1.82 -7.17
CA ASP A 527 17.31 2.42 -8.15
C ASP A 527 17.97 2.34 -9.55
N PRO A 528 17.20 2.07 -10.62
CA PRO A 528 17.72 2.15 -11.99
C PRO A 528 18.33 3.53 -12.27
N ILE A 529 19.37 3.59 -13.11
CA ILE A 529 19.86 4.88 -13.62
C ILE A 529 18.71 5.60 -14.35
N GLY A 530 18.46 6.86 -14.00
CA GLY A 530 17.30 7.58 -14.52
C GLY A 530 16.09 7.60 -13.60
N SER A 531 16.19 7.00 -12.41
CA SER A 531 15.11 7.00 -11.42
C SER A 531 14.85 8.39 -10.85
N PHE A 532 13.58 8.68 -10.60
CA PHE A 532 13.16 9.95 -10.02
C PHE A 532 13.62 10.08 -8.57
N ASN A 533 14.01 11.28 -8.16
CA ASN A 533 14.40 11.53 -6.77
C ASN A 533 13.18 11.32 -5.86
N LYS A 534 13.40 10.51 -4.81
CA LYS A 534 12.40 10.29 -3.76
C LYS A 534 12.16 11.62 -3.01
N SER A 535 10.90 11.91 -2.68
CA SER A 535 10.48 13.17 -2.04
C SER A 535 11.20 13.37 -0.68
N ARG A 536 11.33 14.63 -0.23
CA ARG A 536 11.85 14.97 1.11
C ARG A 536 11.07 14.30 2.24
N ILE A 537 9.80 13.98 1.99
CA ILE A 537 8.99 13.11 2.85
C ILE A 537 9.01 11.73 2.22
N CYS A 538 9.98 10.91 2.62
CA CYS A 538 10.02 9.50 2.21
C CYS A 538 8.96 8.75 3.02
N LYS A 539 7.92 8.26 2.35
CA LYS A 539 7.07 7.24 2.97
C LYS A 539 7.96 6.02 3.24
N LEU A 540 7.86 5.44 4.43
CA LEU A 540 8.47 4.14 4.70
C LEU A 540 7.73 3.12 3.83
N LEU A 541 8.38 2.68 2.75
CA LEU A 541 7.84 1.71 1.80
C LEU A 541 8.53 0.37 2.01
N PRO A 542 7.83 -0.77 1.79
CA PRO A 542 8.48 -2.07 1.78
C PRO A 542 9.62 -2.10 0.75
N THR A 543 10.81 -2.47 1.18
CA THR A 543 11.98 -2.70 0.32
C THR A 543 12.22 -4.20 0.14
N LYS A 544 13.15 -4.54 -0.75
CA LYS A 544 13.61 -5.93 -0.88
C LYS A 544 14.40 -6.31 0.38
N PRO A 545 14.50 -7.60 0.72
CA PRO A 545 15.45 -8.07 1.72
C PRO A 545 16.89 -7.77 1.30
N TYR A 546 17.70 -7.23 2.21
CA TYR A 546 19.14 -7.10 2.03
C TYR A 546 19.77 -8.47 1.82
N ALA A 547 20.76 -8.54 0.94
CA ALA A 547 21.41 -9.79 0.55
C ALA A 547 22.92 -9.73 0.70
N TRP A 548 23.53 -10.85 1.11
CA TRP A 548 24.95 -11.08 0.93
C TRP A 548 25.17 -11.84 -0.38
N PHE A 549 25.84 -11.22 -1.33
CA PHE A 549 26.10 -11.82 -2.63
C PHE A 549 27.47 -12.48 -2.68
N TYR A 550 27.47 -13.81 -2.69
CA TYR A 550 28.69 -14.62 -2.67
C TYR A 550 29.21 -14.93 -4.07
N ASP A 551 30.52 -14.83 -4.24
CA ASP A 551 31.24 -15.43 -5.37
C ASP A 551 31.08 -16.95 -5.34
N GLN A 552 31.44 -17.53 -4.19
CA GLN A 552 31.33 -18.95 -3.88
C GLN A 552 31.11 -19.10 -2.37
N THR A 553 30.13 -19.91 -1.96
CA THR A 553 29.95 -20.31 -0.56
C THR A 553 30.82 -21.54 -0.23
N HIS A 554 30.84 -21.95 1.03
CA HIS A 554 31.54 -23.17 1.45
C HIS A 554 30.81 -24.46 1.04
N ASP A 555 29.51 -24.38 0.70
CA ASP A 555 28.72 -25.53 0.20
C ASP A 555 28.80 -25.70 -1.32
N ASN A 556 29.29 -24.69 -2.04
CA ASN A 556 29.41 -24.78 -3.49
C ASN A 556 30.65 -25.60 -3.89
N PRO A 557 30.54 -26.44 -4.95
CA PRO A 557 31.71 -27.12 -5.50
C PRO A 557 32.76 -26.10 -5.98
N CYS A 558 33.99 -26.56 -6.18
CA CYS A 558 35.06 -25.66 -6.59
C CYS A 558 34.71 -24.95 -7.91
N GLN A 559 34.89 -23.62 -7.96
CA GLN A 559 34.65 -22.82 -9.16
C GLN A 559 35.36 -23.36 -10.41
N ILE A 560 36.56 -23.91 -10.22
CA ILE A 560 37.40 -24.45 -11.30
C ILE A 560 36.82 -25.78 -11.82
N GLU A 561 36.22 -26.60 -10.95
CA GLU A 561 35.57 -27.86 -11.35
C GLU A 561 34.31 -27.59 -12.18
N ARG A 562 33.55 -26.55 -11.84
CA ARG A 562 32.30 -26.21 -12.54
C ARG A 562 32.52 -25.33 -13.78
N ARG A 563 33.53 -24.47 -13.77
CA ARG A 563 33.76 -23.45 -14.81
C ARG A 563 35.24 -23.36 -15.21
N SER A 564 35.89 -22.24 -14.94
CA SER A 564 37.29 -22.00 -15.31
C SER A 564 37.95 -21.04 -14.33
N VAL A 565 39.28 -20.97 -14.38
CA VAL A 565 40.08 -20.07 -13.52
C VAL A 565 39.83 -18.60 -13.88
N GLU A 566 39.62 -18.30 -15.16
CA GLU A 566 39.38 -16.95 -15.68
C GLU A 566 38.05 -16.37 -15.17
N ASP A 567 37.01 -17.20 -15.05
CA ASP A 567 35.69 -16.78 -14.54
C ASP A 567 35.79 -16.26 -13.10
N SER A 568 36.73 -16.77 -12.28
CA SER A 568 36.86 -16.34 -10.87
C SER A 568 37.15 -14.84 -10.73
N ILE A 569 37.96 -14.27 -11.64
CA ILE A 569 38.28 -12.84 -11.65
C ILE A 569 37.06 -12.04 -12.11
N THR A 570 36.47 -12.42 -13.23
CA THR A 570 35.34 -11.69 -13.83
C THR A 570 34.12 -11.71 -12.91
N ARG A 571 33.85 -12.85 -12.26
CA ARG A 571 32.76 -13.00 -11.30
C ARG A 571 32.98 -12.15 -10.06
N SER A 572 34.19 -12.17 -9.50
CA SER A 572 34.56 -11.27 -8.40
C SER A 572 34.34 -9.80 -8.75
N ALA A 573 34.68 -9.39 -9.98
CA ALA A 573 34.43 -8.02 -10.44
C ALA A 573 32.92 -7.72 -10.59
N CYS A 574 32.13 -8.66 -11.10
CA CYS A 574 30.69 -8.52 -11.22
C CYS A 574 29.99 -8.43 -9.85
N VAL A 575 30.35 -9.30 -8.90
CA VAL A 575 29.84 -9.30 -7.52
C VAL A 575 30.21 -7.99 -6.81
N THR A 576 31.43 -7.50 -7.00
CA THR A 576 31.92 -6.20 -6.48
C THR A 576 31.06 -5.01 -6.92
N MET A 577 30.50 -5.07 -8.14
CA MET A 577 29.67 -4.01 -8.70
C MET A 577 28.21 -4.05 -8.23
N ALA A 578 27.79 -5.10 -7.51
CA ALA A 578 26.46 -5.15 -6.90
C ALA A 578 26.33 -4.15 -5.74
N ASN A 579 25.11 -3.65 -5.50
CA ASN A 579 24.81 -2.78 -4.36
C ASN A 579 24.30 -3.55 -3.16
N CYS A 580 25.15 -4.37 -2.58
CA CYS A 580 24.85 -5.15 -1.40
C CYS A 580 26.15 -5.69 -0.81
N SER A 581 26.11 -6.23 0.41
CA SER A 581 27.26 -6.92 0.99
C SER A 581 27.75 -8.04 0.08
N THR A 582 29.06 -8.27 0.05
CA THR A 582 29.68 -9.32 -0.77
C THR A 582 30.37 -10.38 0.08
N GLY A 583 30.50 -11.60 -0.45
CA GLY A 583 31.09 -12.73 0.25
C GLY A 583 31.93 -13.63 -0.64
N SER A 584 32.91 -14.31 -0.06
CA SER A 584 33.69 -15.36 -0.73
C SER A 584 34.09 -16.45 0.27
N ASN A 585 34.53 -17.60 -0.23
CA ASN A 585 35.05 -18.69 0.59
C ASN A 585 36.58 -18.73 0.54
N ARG A 586 37.20 -19.08 1.67
CA ARG A 586 38.64 -19.37 1.73
C ARG A 586 39.02 -20.46 0.72
N GLY A 587 40.05 -20.23 -0.08
CA GLY A 587 40.45 -21.10 -1.18
C GLY A 587 40.00 -20.64 -2.56
N TYR A 588 38.95 -19.81 -2.65
CA TYR A 588 38.53 -19.19 -3.91
C TYR A 588 39.57 -18.19 -4.42
N ASP A 589 40.01 -17.29 -3.55
CA ASP A 589 40.98 -16.24 -3.89
C ASP A 589 42.37 -16.82 -4.19
N GLU A 590 42.68 -17.96 -3.59
CA GLU A 590 43.88 -18.77 -3.82
C GLU A 590 43.81 -19.65 -5.07
N LEU A 591 42.63 -19.76 -5.71
CA LEU A 591 42.37 -20.65 -6.85
C LEU A 591 42.70 -22.13 -6.56
N ILE A 592 42.26 -22.62 -5.38
CA ILE A 592 42.46 -24.01 -4.99
C ILE A 592 41.63 -24.93 -5.92
N PRO A 593 42.24 -25.92 -6.60
CA PRO A 593 41.61 -26.67 -7.69
C PRO A 593 40.75 -27.86 -7.24
N HIS A 594 40.40 -27.94 -5.95
CA HIS A 594 39.56 -28.99 -5.40
C HIS A 594 38.57 -28.38 -4.40
N HIS A 595 37.42 -29.03 -4.23
CA HIS A 595 36.43 -28.61 -3.23
C HIS A 595 36.97 -28.81 -1.81
N ILE A 596 36.80 -27.79 -0.97
CA ILE A 596 37.15 -27.79 0.45
C ILE A 596 35.86 -28.05 1.21
N ASP A 597 35.51 -29.33 1.35
CA ASP A 597 34.19 -29.73 1.83
C ASP A 597 34.11 -29.78 3.37
N VAL A 598 32.91 -29.57 3.90
CA VAL A 598 32.67 -29.44 5.33
C VAL A 598 32.84 -30.77 6.10
N VAL A 599 32.95 -31.91 5.43
CA VAL A 599 33.04 -33.26 6.04
C VAL A 599 34.47 -33.80 5.95
N HIS A 600 34.98 -34.04 4.75
CA HIS A 600 36.19 -34.81 4.48
C HIS A 600 37.49 -33.98 4.51
N GLU A 601 37.41 -32.64 4.47
CA GLU A 601 38.60 -31.81 4.57
C GLU A 601 39.27 -31.94 5.95
N THR A 602 40.57 -32.24 5.92
CA THR A 602 41.40 -32.45 7.12
C THR A 602 42.70 -31.63 7.08
N ARG A 603 43.01 -31.00 5.95
CA ARG A 603 44.22 -30.18 5.80
C ARG A 603 43.99 -28.80 6.38
N PHE A 604 45.07 -28.18 6.85
CA PHE A 604 45.02 -26.82 7.37
C PHE A 604 45.27 -25.77 6.29
N TYR A 605 44.57 -24.63 6.36
CA TYR A 605 44.78 -23.50 5.43
C TYR A 605 46.19 -22.93 5.51
N SER A 606 46.90 -22.84 4.38
CA SER A 606 48.24 -22.26 4.34
C SER A 606 48.37 -20.91 5.06
N LYS A 607 49.47 -20.74 5.80
CA LYS A 607 49.78 -19.51 6.56
C LYS A 607 50.22 -18.39 5.60
N TRP A 608 50.01 -17.14 6.02
CA TRP A 608 50.64 -15.99 5.39
C TRP A 608 52.14 -15.98 5.65
N GLY A 609 52.96 -15.63 4.65
CA GLY A 609 54.37 -15.35 4.88
C GLY A 609 55.21 -15.14 3.63
N TYR A 610 56.45 -14.67 3.85
CA TYR A 610 57.35 -14.14 2.81
C TYR A 610 58.38 -15.17 2.30
N GLN A 611 58.29 -16.44 2.72
CA GLN A 611 59.19 -17.52 2.31
C GLN A 611 58.56 -18.44 1.24
N ASN A 612 59.39 -19.20 0.51
CA ASN A 612 58.92 -20.16 -0.50
C ASN A 612 57.93 -21.19 0.12
N LYS A 613 56.78 -21.41 -0.54
CA LYS A 613 55.64 -22.27 -0.14
C LYS A 613 54.58 -21.66 0.81
N GLN A 614 54.68 -20.37 1.18
CA GLN A 614 53.63 -19.66 1.93
C GLN A 614 52.78 -18.75 1.02
N ILE A 615 51.55 -18.42 1.45
CA ILE A 615 50.66 -17.51 0.73
C ILE A 615 51.11 -16.06 0.97
N ASN A 616 51.10 -15.25 -0.08
CA ASN A 616 51.40 -13.82 -0.02
C ASN A 616 50.54 -13.04 -1.03
N GLU A 617 50.74 -11.72 -1.10
CA GLU A 617 49.93 -10.81 -1.94
C GLU A 617 49.98 -11.15 -3.44
N LYS A 618 51.04 -11.83 -3.92
CA LYS A 618 51.20 -12.25 -5.31
C LYS A 618 50.57 -13.61 -5.61
N THR A 619 50.02 -14.30 -4.61
CA THR A 619 49.34 -15.57 -4.81
C THR A 619 48.00 -15.36 -5.50
N ALA A 620 47.80 -16.03 -6.64
CA ALA A 620 46.52 -16.10 -7.35
C ALA A 620 45.85 -14.72 -7.54
N ILE A 621 44.61 -14.54 -7.06
CA ILE A 621 43.84 -13.31 -7.27
C ILE A 621 43.75 -12.43 -6.02
N ILE A 622 44.56 -12.69 -4.98
CA ILE A 622 44.50 -11.96 -3.69
C ILE A 622 44.65 -10.45 -3.86
N SER A 623 45.67 -10.00 -4.59
CA SER A 623 45.89 -8.56 -4.85
C SER A 623 44.75 -7.91 -5.66
N ILE A 624 44.14 -8.67 -6.58
CA ILE A 624 42.96 -8.23 -7.34
C ILE A 624 41.77 -8.11 -6.39
N LYS A 625 41.54 -9.12 -5.54
CA LYS A 625 40.43 -9.15 -4.59
C LYS A 625 40.51 -8.00 -3.57
N LYS A 626 41.70 -7.69 -3.08
CA LYS A 626 41.97 -6.49 -2.26
C LYS A 626 41.53 -5.20 -2.94
N SER A 627 41.84 -5.05 -4.23
CA SER A 627 41.47 -3.87 -5.01
C SER A 627 39.96 -3.80 -5.26
N LEU A 628 39.33 -4.94 -5.52
CA LEU A 628 37.89 -5.07 -5.73
C LEU A 628 37.09 -4.79 -4.44
N ASN A 629 37.48 -5.38 -3.31
CA ASN A 629 36.86 -5.13 -2.00
C ASN A 629 36.98 -3.65 -1.63
N LYS A 630 38.14 -3.02 -1.90
CA LYS A 630 38.30 -1.58 -1.72
C LYS A 630 37.38 -0.77 -2.63
N LEU A 631 37.31 -1.11 -3.91
CA LEU A 631 36.42 -0.44 -4.86
C LEU A 631 34.96 -0.54 -4.43
N HIS A 632 34.52 -1.70 -3.96
CA HIS A 632 33.17 -1.93 -3.45
C HIS A 632 32.83 -0.96 -2.32
N MET A 633 33.70 -0.87 -1.30
CA MET A 633 33.54 0.05 -0.17
C MET A 633 33.55 1.52 -0.63
N ASP A 634 34.49 1.90 -1.50
CA ASP A 634 34.62 3.27 -2.02
C ASP A 634 33.36 3.70 -2.81
N LEU A 635 32.77 2.79 -3.60
CA LEU A 635 31.54 3.05 -4.36
C LEU A 635 30.36 3.35 -3.42
N PHE A 636 30.21 2.58 -2.35
CA PHE A 636 29.13 2.76 -1.40
C PHE A 636 29.30 4.05 -0.59
N GLN A 637 30.46 4.24 0.03
CA GLN A 637 30.76 5.43 0.86
C GLN A 637 30.68 6.74 0.06
N GLN A 638 30.98 6.70 -1.24
CA GLN A 638 30.82 7.85 -2.12
C GLN A 638 29.41 8.01 -2.68
N GLY A 639 28.43 7.18 -2.30
CA GLY A 639 27.02 7.33 -2.67
C GLY A 639 26.66 6.89 -4.09
N PHE A 640 27.36 5.91 -4.67
CA PHE A 640 27.03 5.38 -6.01
C PHE A 640 25.83 4.43 -5.99
N THR A 641 24.66 4.89 -5.57
CA THR A 641 23.51 4.02 -5.23
C THR A 641 22.67 3.54 -6.42
N GLN A 642 22.77 4.13 -7.62
CA GLN A 642 22.01 3.69 -8.81
C GLN A 642 22.78 2.64 -9.62
N LEU A 643 22.05 1.72 -10.26
CA LEU A 643 22.63 0.60 -11.01
C LEU A 643 22.01 0.47 -12.40
N MET A 644 22.83 0.12 -13.38
CA MET A 644 22.40 -0.37 -14.68
C MET A 644 23.23 -1.61 -15.03
N VAL A 645 22.54 -2.68 -15.41
CA VAL A 645 23.15 -3.91 -15.92
C VAL A 645 22.65 -4.09 -17.35
N ASP A 646 23.56 -4.19 -18.29
CA ASP A 646 23.26 -4.38 -19.71
C ASP A 646 24.05 -5.56 -20.25
N GLN A 647 23.43 -6.32 -21.16
CA GLN A 647 24.08 -7.44 -21.82
C GLN A 647 24.51 -7.00 -23.21
N LEU A 648 25.81 -6.78 -23.40
CA LEU A 648 26.36 -6.33 -24.68
C LEU A 648 26.45 -7.47 -25.70
N SER A 649 26.61 -8.71 -25.22
CA SER A 649 26.58 -9.93 -26.04
C SER A 649 26.28 -11.16 -25.16
N THR A 650 26.15 -12.34 -25.77
CA THR A 650 25.99 -13.62 -25.04
C THR A 650 27.10 -13.91 -24.02
N SER A 651 28.26 -13.24 -24.12
CA SER A 651 29.43 -13.44 -23.24
C SER A 651 29.88 -12.19 -22.49
N ALA A 652 29.20 -11.04 -22.63
CA ALA A 652 29.66 -9.76 -22.07
C ALA A 652 28.54 -8.99 -21.35
N LEU A 653 28.83 -8.59 -20.10
CA LEU A 653 27.99 -7.72 -19.28
C LEU A 653 28.66 -6.36 -19.09
N LEU A 654 27.86 -5.30 -19.20
CA LEU A 654 28.20 -3.95 -18.79
C LEU A 654 27.45 -3.61 -17.51
N ILE A 655 28.19 -3.34 -16.44
CA ILE A 655 27.62 -2.93 -15.16
C ILE A 655 28.07 -1.50 -14.86
N THR A 656 27.10 -0.64 -14.59
CA THR A 656 27.34 0.78 -14.25
C THR A 656 26.72 1.12 -12.90
N ARG A 657 27.56 1.64 -12.01
CA ARG A 657 27.17 2.26 -10.75
C ARG A 657 27.16 3.78 -10.94
N HIS A 658 26.07 4.44 -10.55
CA HIS A 658 25.91 5.89 -10.69
C HIS A 658 25.57 6.51 -9.35
N ASN A 659 26.27 7.61 -9.02
CA ASN A 659 25.93 8.41 -7.87
C ASN A 659 24.87 9.46 -8.27
N PRO A 660 23.63 9.39 -7.76
CA PRO A 660 22.56 10.33 -8.13
C PRO A 660 22.78 11.75 -7.60
N GLU A 661 23.70 11.96 -6.65
CA GLU A 661 24.05 13.27 -6.13
C GLU A 661 25.23 13.90 -6.85
N THR A 662 26.37 13.20 -7.01
CA THR A 662 27.56 13.74 -7.69
C THR A 662 27.48 13.59 -9.20
N HIS A 663 26.67 12.64 -9.67
CA HIS A 663 26.54 12.19 -11.05
C HIS A 663 27.81 11.60 -11.65
N LYS A 664 28.75 11.18 -10.81
CA LYS A 664 29.84 10.30 -11.24
C LYS A 664 29.25 8.92 -11.54
N SER A 665 29.73 8.30 -12.60
CA SER A 665 29.40 6.92 -12.97
C SER A 665 30.71 6.16 -13.03
N ILE A 666 30.75 5.05 -12.31
CA ILE A 666 31.77 4.04 -12.50
C ILE A 666 31.07 2.95 -13.27
N SER A 667 31.29 3.01 -14.57
CA SER A 667 30.97 1.91 -15.44
C SER A 667 32.19 1.01 -15.50
N LEU A 668 31.94 -0.27 -15.62
CA LEU A 668 32.85 -1.14 -16.31
C LEU A 668 32.89 -0.69 -17.81
N LEU A 669 33.50 0.49 -18.06
CA LEU A 669 33.73 1.36 -19.27
C LEU A 669 32.77 2.59 -19.55
N PRO A 670 33.26 3.85 -19.86
CA PRO A 670 32.88 5.13 -19.14
C PRO A 670 32.37 6.41 -19.92
N GLN A 671 31.77 7.45 -19.21
CA GLN A 671 32.02 8.96 -19.21
C GLN A 671 30.83 9.98 -18.88
N ILE A 672 31.10 11.21 -18.34
CA ILE A 672 30.14 12.31 -17.91
C ILE A 672 30.55 13.77 -18.33
N ARG A 673 29.58 14.73 -18.38
CA ARG A 673 29.62 16.11 -18.98
C ARG A 673 29.29 17.31 -18.04
N GLN A 674 29.76 18.52 -18.43
CA GLN A 674 29.64 19.85 -17.77
C GLN A 674 28.22 20.39 -17.49
N SER A 675 27.21 20.03 -18.29
CA SER A 675 25.84 20.59 -18.19
C SER A 675 25.14 20.34 -16.85
N ILE A 676 25.54 19.30 -16.14
CA ILE A 676 24.97 18.91 -14.84
C ILE A 676 25.30 19.93 -13.75
N ILE A 677 26.47 20.59 -13.83
CA ILE A 677 26.88 21.61 -12.85
C ILE A 677 25.92 22.81 -12.89
N ASN A 678 25.52 23.23 -14.09
CA ASN A 678 24.61 24.37 -14.28
C ASN A 678 23.22 24.06 -13.70
N ILE A 679 22.72 22.84 -13.88
CA ILE A 679 21.41 22.43 -13.34
C ILE A 679 21.41 22.42 -11.81
N LYS A 680 22.50 21.94 -11.17
CA LYS A 680 22.64 22.00 -9.71
C LYS A 680 22.63 23.42 -9.17
N GLN A 681 23.27 24.37 -9.87
CA GLN A 681 23.21 25.78 -9.50
C GLN A 681 21.79 26.34 -9.62
N THR A 682 21.04 25.94 -10.65
CA THR A 682 19.61 26.29 -10.79
C THR A 682 18.77 25.73 -9.65
N ILE A 683 18.94 24.46 -9.27
CA ILE A 683 18.18 23.85 -8.16
C ILE A 683 18.41 24.61 -6.84
N LYS A 684 19.64 25.09 -6.59
CA LYS A 684 19.95 25.91 -5.41
C LYS A 684 19.17 27.24 -5.37
N GLN A 685 18.69 27.75 -6.51
CA GLN A 685 17.90 28.99 -6.54
C GLN A 685 16.58 28.83 -5.79
N PHE A 686 15.94 27.66 -5.85
CA PHE A 686 14.65 27.43 -5.20
C PHE A 686 14.71 27.59 -3.67
N SER A 687 15.82 27.19 -3.05
CA SER A 687 16.04 27.34 -1.60
C SER A 687 16.57 28.72 -1.19
N ASN A 688 16.90 29.60 -2.15
CA ASN A 688 17.43 30.93 -1.86
C ASN A 688 16.35 32.02 -2.12
N PRO A 689 15.83 32.69 -1.07
CA PRO A 689 14.80 33.74 -1.20
C PRO A 689 15.22 34.97 -2.02
N THR A 690 16.52 35.15 -2.24
CA THR A 690 17.09 36.27 -3.01
C THR A 690 17.39 35.93 -4.46
N SER A 691 17.14 34.68 -4.87
CA SER A 691 17.39 34.20 -6.23
C SER A 691 16.53 34.89 -7.28
N GLN A 692 16.98 34.82 -8.54
CA GLN A 692 16.24 35.37 -9.67
C GLN A 692 14.83 34.75 -9.79
N PHE A 693 14.69 33.44 -9.63
CA PHE A 693 13.39 32.77 -9.67
C PHE A 693 12.43 33.28 -8.60
N ASN A 694 12.88 33.37 -7.35
CA ASN A 694 12.05 33.89 -6.25
C ASN A 694 11.62 35.35 -6.46
N LYS A 695 12.49 36.18 -7.06
CA LYS A 695 12.13 37.56 -7.44
C LYS A 695 11.05 37.61 -8.50
N ILE A 696 11.11 36.72 -9.50
CA ILE A 696 10.08 36.63 -10.55
C ILE A 696 8.75 36.17 -9.94
N VAL A 697 8.76 35.11 -9.13
CA VAL A 697 7.54 34.55 -8.51
C VAL A 697 6.85 35.57 -7.62
N LYS A 698 7.59 36.36 -6.82
CA LYS A 698 7.04 37.40 -5.94
C LYS A 698 6.22 38.48 -6.66
N ASN A 699 6.45 38.69 -7.95
CA ASN A 699 5.73 39.68 -8.75
C ASN A 699 4.43 39.12 -9.37
N LEU A 700 4.18 37.81 -9.26
CA LEU A 700 2.97 37.19 -9.81
C LEU A 700 1.77 37.43 -8.90
N THR A 701 0.64 37.77 -9.49
CA THR A 701 -0.67 37.85 -8.80
C THR A 701 -1.38 36.50 -8.79
N LEU A 702 -2.49 36.38 -8.06
CA LEU A 702 -3.33 35.18 -8.11
C LEU A 702 -3.88 34.90 -9.53
N ILE A 703 -4.12 35.95 -10.32
CA ILE A 703 -4.55 35.81 -11.73
C ILE A 703 -3.41 35.29 -12.61
N ASP A 704 -2.18 35.75 -12.38
CA ASP A 704 -1.03 35.23 -13.13
C ASP A 704 -0.76 33.76 -12.76
N LEU A 705 -0.97 33.38 -11.50
CA LEU A 705 -0.84 32.00 -11.04
C LEU A 705 -1.89 31.07 -11.65
N GLU A 706 -3.12 31.55 -11.87
CA GLU A 706 -4.13 30.78 -12.61
C GLU A 706 -3.59 30.39 -13.99
N ARG A 707 -3.01 31.34 -14.71
CA ARG A 707 -2.40 31.09 -16.04
C ARG A 707 -1.23 30.11 -15.98
N VAL A 708 -0.36 30.24 -15.00
CA VAL A 708 0.84 29.40 -14.85
C VAL A 708 0.46 27.96 -14.46
N LEU A 709 -0.54 27.78 -13.59
CA LEU A 709 -0.85 26.49 -12.97
C LEU A 709 -1.98 25.73 -13.67
N TYR A 710 -3.04 26.42 -14.12
CA TYR A 710 -4.30 25.80 -14.57
C TYR A 710 -4.58 26.07 -16.05
N ARG A 711 -5.52 26.95 -16.41
CA ARG A 711 -6.06 27.17 -17.77
C ARG A 711 -6.59 25.92 -18.45
N THR A 712 -7.89 25.89 -18.68
CA THR A 712 -8.53 24.90 -19.55
C THR A 712 -8.24 25.19 -21.04
N SER A 713 -8.58 24.24 -21.92
CA SER A 713 -8.55 24.40 -23.38
C SER A 713 -9.34 25.63 -23.82
N ASP A 714 -10.60 25.72 -23.41
CA ASP A 714 -11.52 26.78 -23.84
C ASP A 714 -11.07 28.16 -23.36
N GLU A 715 -10.55 28.22 -22.14
CA GLU A 715 -9.92 29.42 -21.60
C GLU A 715 -8.70 29.84 -22.43
N GLU A 716 -7.72 28.95 -22.63
CA GLU A 716 -6.48 29.29 -23.35
C GLU A 716 -6.76 29.70 -24.81
N GLN A 717 -7.71 29.04 -25.47
CA GLN A 717 -8.13 29.37 -26.82
C GLN A 717 -8.84 30.73 -26.90
N SER A 718 -9.61 31.12 -25.87
CA SER A 718 -10.30 32.42 -25.82
C SER A 718 -9.35 33.63 -25.86
N ASP A 719 -8.06 33.45 -25.55
CA ASP A 719 -7.06 34.51 -25.68
C ASP A 719 -6.71 34.83 -27.14
N GLY A 720 -6.97 33.89 -28.08
CA GLY A 720 -6.65 34.05 -29.50
C GLY A 720 -5.15 34.07 -29.81
N LYS A 721 -4.31 33.47 -28.95
CA LYS A 721 -2.84 33.49 -29.06
C LYS A 721 -2.21 32.19 -29.58
N GLY A 722 -3.03 31.22 -30.02
CA GLY A 722 -2.57 30.01 -30.73
C GLY A 722 -2.05 28.86 -29.84
N PHE A 723 -2.32 28.89 -28.54
CA PHE A 723 -2.03 27.79 -27.61
C PHE A 723 -3.30 27.02 -27.25
N ASP A 724 -3.12 25.74 -26.91
CA ASP A 724 -4.15 24.81 -26.44
C ASP A 724 -3.49 23.78 -25.50
N VAL A 725 -4.29 22.94 -24.83
CA VAL A 725 -3.78 21.86 -23.96
C VAL A 725 -2.80 20.97 -24.71
N TYR A 726 -1.65 20.69 -24.07
CA TYR A 726 -0.63 19.81 -24.66
C TYR A 726 -1.18 18.38 -24.80
N ILE A 727 -0.87 17.75 -25.93
CA ILE A 727 -1.26 16.36 -26.21
C ILE A 727 -0.02 15.48 -26.05
N ILE A 728 -0.05 14.58 -25.06
CA ILE A 728 1.01 13.60 -24.88
C ILE A 728 0.69 12.40 -25.82
N PRO A 729 1.59 12.04 -26.74
CA PRO A 729 1.41 10.84 -27.58
C PRO A 729 1.14 9.61 -26.71
N ASP A 730 0.20 8.76 -27.13
CA ASP A 730 -0.21 7.53 -26.44
C ASP A 730 -0.76 7.72 -25.01
N TYR A 731 -1.14 8.95 -24.64
CA TYR A 731 -1.82 9.26 -23.36
C TYR A 731 -3.06 10.13 -23.58
N GLY A 732 -2.96 11.21 -24.37
CA GLY A 732 -4.09 12.09 -24.70
C GLY A 732 -3.88 13.55 -24.29
N LYS A 733 -4.98 14.31 -24.32
CA LYS A 733 -5.01 15.74 -23.94
C LYS A 733 -4.84 15.88 -22.42
N LEU A 734 -4.04 16.86 -22.01
CA LEU A 734 -3.99 17.27 -20.61
C LEU A 734 -5.27 18.00 -20.20
N ASN A 735 -5.64 17.89 -18.92
CA ASN A 735 -6.79 18.61 -18.35
C ASN A 735 -6.57 20.13 -18.20
N TYR A 736 -5.30 20.54 -18.11
CA TYR A 736 -4.87 21.93 -17.97
C TYR A 736 -3.67 22.21 -18.87
N CYS A 737 -3.55 23.45 -19.32
CA CYS A 737 -2.40 23.95 -20.07
C CYS A 737 -1.19 24.20 -19.15
N GLY A 738 -1.44 24.51 -17.88
CA GLY A 738 -0.45 24.84 -16.86
C GLY A 738 0.20 23.66 -16.16
N LEU A 739 1.06 23.99 -15.20
CA LEU A 739 1.91 23.01 -14.51
C LEU A 739 1.13 21.99 -13.68
N GLN A 740 -0.10 22.30 -13.26
CA GLN A 740 -0.94 21.38 -12.48
C GLN A 740 -1.13 20.05 -13.21
N ALA A 741 -1.47 20.06 -14.49
CA ALA A 741 -1.71 18.82 -15.24
C ALA A 741 -0.44 17.96 -15.33
N ILE A 742 0.72 18.61 -15.50
CA ILE A 742 2.01 17.92 -15.61
C ILE A 742 2.39 17.31 -14.26
N ILE A 743 2.23 18.06 -13.16
CA ILE A 743 2.55 17.59 -11.82
C ILE A 743 1.65 16.43 -11.39
N THR A 744 0.35 16.48 -11.67
CA THR A 744 -0.57 15.37 -11.35
C THR A 744 -0.10 14.04 -11.97
N ILE A 745 0.45 14.09 -13.20
CA ILE A 745 1.00 12.91 -13.87
C ILE A 745 2.38 12.54 -13.29
N LEU A 746 3.26 13.51 -13.10
CA LEU A 746 4.59 13.29 -12.52
C LEU A 746 4.54 12.73 -11.10
N ASP A 747 3.56 13.12 -10.28
CA ASP A 747 3.34 12.55 -8.94
C ASP A 747 3.15 11.02 -8.98
N GLN A 748 2.33 10.54 -9.92
CA GLN A 748 2.13 9.10 -10.11
C GLN A 748 3.39 8.42 -10.65
N ILE A 749 4.08 9.05 -11.61
CA ILE A 749 5.33 8.52 -12.16
C ILE A 749 6.39 8.40 -11.07
N ARG A 750 6.54 9.39 -10.20
CA ARG A 750 7.50 9.40 -9.09
C ARG A 750 7.19 8.31 -8.08
N LEU A 751 5.92 8.18 -7.68
CA LEU A 751 5.49 7.21 -6.66
C LEU A 751 5.83 5.77 -7.05
N PHE A 752 5.73 5.45 -8.34
CA PHE A 752 5.94 4.10 -8.87
C PHE A 752 7.19 3.98 -9.78
N ASN A 753 8.02 5.02 -9.83
CA ASN A 753 9.20 5.14 -10.70
C ASN A 753 8.96 4.66 -12.15
N GLN A 754 7.86 5.11 -12.78
CA GLN A 754 7.40 4.60 -14.07
C GLN A 754 8.21 5.13 -15.27
N LEU A 755 9.42 4.60 -15.48
CA LEU A 755 10.33 5.04 -16.55
C LEU A 755 9.83 4.78 -17.99
N LYS A 756 8.71 4.05 -18.14
CA LYS A 756 8.03 3.73 -19.41
C LYS A 756 6.73 4.52 -19.62
N HIS A 757 6.34 5.41 -18.71
CA HIS A 757 5.12 6.21 -18.87
C HIS A 757 5.19 7.09 -20.14
N PRO A 758 4.09 7.29 -20.90
CA PRO A 758 4.12 8.06 -22.15
C PRO A 758 4.73 9.47 -22.02
N LEU A 759 4.45 10.19 -20.92
CA LEU A 759 5.10 11.47 -20.61
C LEU A 759 6.65 11.35 -20.53
N VAL A 760 7.17 10.30 -19.88
CA VAL A 760 8.62 10.06 -19.76
C VAL A 760 9.22 9.73 -21.11
N LEU A 761 8.52 8.95 -21.93
CA LEU A 761 8.95 8.64 -23.30
C LEU A 761 8.96 9.89 -24.17
N ASN A 762 7.93 10.75 -24.07
CA ASN A 762 7.88 12.02 -24.78
C ASN A 762 9.06 12.94 -24.43
N LEU A 763 9.40 13.04 -23.14
CA LEU A 763 10.58 13.79 -22.65
C LEU A 763 11.92 13.18 -23.10
N LYS A 764 12.00 11.86 -23.23
CA LYS A 764 13.18 11.17 -23.79
C LYS A 764 13.33 11.40 -25.29
N GLN A 765 12.22 11.45 -26.02
CA GLN A 765 12.20 11.57 -27.48
C GLN A 765 12.45 13.01 -27.96
N GLY A 766 12.03 14.03 -27.20
CA GLY A 766 12.22 15.41 -27.61
C GLY A 766 11.87 16.45 -26.55
N ASN A 767 11.99 17.72 -26.96
CA ASN A 767 11.93 18.86 -26.05
C ASN A 767 10.59 19.63 -26.16
N TRP A 768 9.57 19.03 -26.80
CA TRP A 768 8.33 19.72 -27.18
C TRP A 768 7.57 20.26 -25.97
N LEU A 769 7.42 19.46 -24.91
CA LEU A 769 6.74 19.90 -23.68
C LEU A 769 7.47 21.05 -22.99
N MET A 770 8.80 21.00 -22.92
CA MET A 770 9.62 22.08 -22.35
C MET A 770 9.45 23.39 -23.13
N ASN A 771 9.48 23.31 -24.47
CA ASN A 771 9.25 24.46 -25.34
C ASN A 771 7.83 25.00 -25.19
N TYR A 772 6.84 24.12 -25.10
CA TYR A 772 5.44 24.48 -24.88
C TYR A 772 5.25 25.29 -23.58
N ILE A 773 5.78 24.79 -22.45
CA ILE A 773 5.69 25.46 -21.14
C ILE A 773 6.29 26.87 -21.21
N ALA A 774 7.50 27.01 -21.78
CA ALA A 774 8.16 28.30 -21.85
C ALA A 774 7.45 29.27 -22.80
N ASN A 775 7.06 28.81 -23.99
CA ASN A 775 6.50 29.68 -25.03
C ASN A 775 5.09 30.19 -24.68
N ARG A 776 4.25 29.38 -24.02
CA ARG A 776 2.91 29.83 -23.61
C ARG A 776 2.94 30.96 -22.58
N LEU A 777 4.00 31.04 -21.77
CA LEU A 777 4.17 32.10 -20.77
C LEU A 777 4.87 33.35 -21.35
N LYS A 778 5.79 33.18 -22.30
CA LYS A 778 6.54 34.31 -22.90
C LYS A 778 5.68 35.33 -23.64
N ILE A 779 4.49 34.94 -24.10
CA ILE A 779 3.59 35.80 -24.87
C ILE A 779 2.83 36.82 -24.01
N TYR A 780 2.78 36.66 -22.68
CA TYR A 780 2.09 37.59 -21.78
C TYR A 780 3.09 38.43 -20.97
N SER A 781 2.88 39.73 -20.90
CA SER A 781 3.78 40.67 -20.20
C SER A 781 4.07 40.25 -18.74
N ASN A 782 3.05 39.86 -17.99
CA ASN A 782 3.16 39.50 -16.57
C ASN A 782 3.90 38.18 -16.32
N THR A 783 3.78 37.20 -17.21
CA THR A 783 4.42 35.88 -17.05
C THR A 783 5.66 35.69 -17.94
N LYS A 784 6.01 36.71 -18.74
CA LYS A 784 7.14 36.66 -19.69
C LYS A 784 8.46 36.33 -19.03
N GLN A 785 8.79 36.98 -17.91
CA GLN A 785 10.03 36.73 -17.19
C GLN A 785 10.12 35.28 -16.69
N LEU A 786 9.00 34.69 -16.27
CA LEU A 786 8.94 33.29 -15.85
C LEU A 786 9.13 32.34 -17.05
N GLY A 787 8.51 32.65 -18.19
CA GLY A 787 8.69 31.89 -19.43
C GLY A 787 10.14 31.94 -19.95
N GLU A 788 10.79 33.11 -19.91
CA GLU A 788 12.21 33.28 -20.24
C GLU A 788 13.12 32.51 -19.28
N TRP A 789 12.78 32.48 -17.99
CA TRP A 789 13.51 31.69 -17.01
C TRP A 789 13.41 30.19 -17.31
N TYR A 790 12.21 29.66 -17.59
CA TYR A 790 12.03 28.25 -17.97
C TYR A 790 12.79 27.87 -19.25
N ASP A 791 12.72 28.70 -20.31
CA ASP A 791 13.46 28.49 -21.55
C ASP A 791 14.97 28.34 -21.30
N ASN A 792 15.55 29.25 -20.51
CA ASN A 792 16.96 29.20 -20.15
C ASN A 792 17.34 27.94 -19.37
N VAL A 793 16.52 27.52 -18.41
CA VAL A 793 16.78 26.30 -17.62
C VAL A 793 16.65 25.05 -18.47
N PHE A 794 15.64 24.97 -19.34
CA PHE A 794 15.43 23.81 -20.21
C PHE A 794 16.55 23.64 -21.23
N ARG A 795 17.25 24.70 -21.65
CA ARG A 795 18.45 24.56 -22.49
C ARG A 795 19.55 23.73 -21.82
N TYR A 796 19.72 23.83 -20.50
CA TYR A 796 20.65 22.97 -19.78
C TYR A 796 20.20 21.51 -19.77
N ILE A 797 18.90 21.28 -19.51
CA ILE A 797 18.31 19.93 -19.51
C ILE A 797 18.42 19.27 -20.90
N ASN A 798 18.19 20.03 -21.97
CA ASN A 798 18.27 19.56 -23.35
C ASN A 798 19.64 19.01 -23.74
N SER A 799 20.71 19.43 -23.05
CA SER A 799 22.08 19.00 -23.31
C SER A 799 22.49 17.71 -22.57
N LEU A 800 21.61 17.17 -21.73
CA LEU A 800 21.82 15.92 -21.00
C LEU A 800 21.62 14.69 -21.90
N SER A 801 22.07 13.53 -21.40
CA SER A 801 21.64 12.24 -21.96
C SER A 801 20.11 12.14 -21.88
N ARG A 802 19.49 11.57 -22.92
CA ARG A 802 18.03 11.42 -22.98
C ARG A 802 17.45 10.64 -21.81
N LEU A 803 18.21 9.70 -21.25
CA LEU A 803 17.80 8.95 -20.05
C LEU A 803 17.65 9.84 -18.79
N MET A 804 18.39 10.95 -18.71
CA MET A 804 18.39 11.84 -17.54
C MET A 804 17.40 13.01 -17.68
N VAL A 805 16.98 13.35 -18.89
CA VAL A 805 16.06 14.48 -19.15
C VAL A 805 14.79 14.42 -18.28
N PRO A 806 14.09 13.28 -18.14
CA PRO A 806 12.87 13.21 -17.33
C PRO A 806 13.08 13.57 -15.85
N ILE A 807 14.18 13.13 -15.23
CA ILE A 807 14.46 13.41 -13.81
C ILE A 807 14.67 14.90 -13.59
N TYR A 808 15.51 15.54 -14.41
CA TYR A 808 15.82 16.95 -14.20
C TYR A 808 14.68 17.86 -14.62
N PHE A 809 13.92 17.46 -15.64
CA PHE A 809 12.65 18.11 -15.96
C PHE A 809 11.72 18.09 -14.74
N ASP A 810 11.51 16.93 -14.14
CA ASP A 810 10.70 16.77 -12.93
C ASP A 810 11.21 17.59 -11.76
N LEU A 811 12.52 17.57 -11.48
CA LEU A 811 13.11 18.38 -10.42
C LEU A 811 12.84 19.86 -10.62
N ILE A 812 12.99 20.39 -11.84
CA ILE A 812 12.72 21.80 -12.11
C ILE A 812 11.22 22.10 -11.95
N ILE A 813 10.35 21.31 -12.58
CA ILE A 813 8.89 21.54 -12.58
C ILE A 813 8.30 21.39 -11.17
N ARG A 814 8.75 20.41 -10.39
CA ARG A 814 8.25 20.19 -9.03
C ARG A 814 8.63 21.32 -8.08
N ASN A 815 9.91 21.66 -8.02
CA ASN A 815 10.35 22.73 -7.10
C ASN A 815 9.78 24.09 -7.51
N SER A 816 9.63 24.35 -8.82
CA SER A 816 8.99 25.58 -9.27
C SER A 816 7.49 25.60 -8.93
N TYR A 817 6.78 24.49 -9.12
CA TYR A 817 5.36 24.34 -8.78
C TYR A 817 5.08 24.49 -7.28
N GLU A 818 5.88 23.85 -6.41
CA GLU A 818 5.77 23.98 -4.95
C GLU A 818 5.89 25.45 -4.51
N LEU A 819 6.88 26.17 -5.03
CA LEU A 819 7.06 27.60 -4.73
C LEU A 819 5.92 28.48 -5.28
N LEU A 820 5.35 28.14 -6.44
CA LEU A 820 4.21 28.85 -7.00
C LEU A 820 2.95 28.65 -6.14
N LEU A 821 2.71 27.44 -5.61
CA LEU A 821 1.63 27.17 -4.66
C LEU A 821 1.83 27.87 -3.31
N GLU A 822 3.05 27.88 -2.80
CA GLU A 822 3.41 28.60 -1.57
C GLU A 822 3.19 30.10 -1.75
N HIS A 823 3.62 30.66 -2.88
CA HIS A 823 3.38 32.07 -3.22
C HIS A 823 1.88 32.37 -3.32
N GLY A 824 1.10 31.54 -4.02
CA GLY A 824 -0.36 31.69 -4.11
C GLY A 824 -1.02 31.66 -2.73
N SER A 825 -0.59 30.74 -1.86
CA SER A 825 -1.07 30.69 -0.47
C SER A 825 -0.63 31.92 0.33
N SER A 826 0.56 32.46 0.07
CA SER A 826 1.08 33.64 0.77
C SER A 826 0.27 34.90 0.48
N LEU A 827 -0.27 35.02 -0.73
CA LEU A 827 -1.15 36.11 -1.17
C LEU A 827 -2.57 36.01 -0.58
N MET A 828 -2.96 34.84 -0.07
CA MET A 828 -4.28 34.63 0.55
C MET A 828 -4.30 35.05 2.03
N SER A 829 -5.50 35.06 2.61
CA SER A 829 -5.74 35.43 4.02
C SER A 829 -4.91 34.62 5.03
N SER A 830 -4.77 35.14 6.26
CA SER A 830 -4.11 34.42 7.35
C SER A 830 -4.77 33.08 7.67
N PHE A 831 -6.09 33.00 7.54
CA PHE A 831 -6.85 31.78 7.71
C PHE A 831 -6.35 30.67 6.78
N ILE A 832 -6.13 30.96 5.49
CA ILE A 832 -5.61 29.98 4.54
C ILE A 832 -4.15 29.63 4.84
N ARG A 833 -3.29 30.61 5.09
CA ARG A 833 -1.85 30.39 5.35
C ARG A 833 -1.60 29.44 6.52
N GLN A 834 -2.39 29.56 7.59
CA GLN A 834 -2.23 28.79 8.83
C GLN A 834 -3.01 27.48 8.85
N SER A 835 -3.78 27.18 7.80
CA SER A 835 -4.66 26.01 7.76
C SER A 835 -3.92 24.70 7.42
N SER A 836 -4.65 23.58 7.41
CA SER A 836 -4.12 22.29 6.98
C SER A 836 -3.84 22.26 5.47
N ILE A 837 -3.09 21.25 5.02
CA ILE A 837 -2.85 21.02 3.59
C ILE A 837 -4.18 20.90 2.83
N PHE A 838 -5.18 20.22 3.41
CA PHE A 838 -6.48 20.04 2.78
C PHE A 838 -7.20 21.39 2.52
N ILE A 839 -7.23 22.29 3.50
CA ILE A 839 -7.86 23.61 3.33
C ILE A 839 -7.09 24.46 2.31
N ARG A 840 -5.75 24.41 2.32
CA ARG A 840 -4.95 25.07 1.28
C ARG A 840 -5.21 24.51 -0.11
N SER A 841 -5.44 23.20 -0.24
CA SER A 841 -5.82 22.57 -1.51
C SER A 841 -7.20 23.02 -1.97
N LEU A 842 -8.19 23.13 -1.08
CA LEU A 842 -9.50 23.71 -1.41
C LEU A 842 -9.38 25.18 -1.84
N ALA A 843 -8.48 25.94 -1.21
CA ALA A 843 -8.23 27.33 -1.58
C ALA A 843 -7.62 27.48 -2.98
N GLN A 844 -6.89 26.47 -3.50
CA GLN A 844 -6.40 26.51 -4.88
C GLN A 844 -7.53 26.56 -5.91
N THR A 845 -8.73 26.03 -5.58
CA THR A 845 -9.92 26.18 -6.43
C THR A 845 -10.28 27.65 -6.68
N SER A 846 -9.95 28.56 -5.76
CA SER A 846 -10.11 30.01 -5.97
C SER A 846 -9.21 30.54 -7.07
N ILE A 847 -7.96 30.04 -7.15
CA ILE A 847 -7.04 30.40 -8.23
C ILE A 847 -7.55 29.80 -9.53
N GLN A 848 -7.91 28.52 -9.52
CA GLN A 848 -8.39 27.78 -10.69
C GLN A 848 -9.59 28.45 -11.38
N LEU A 849 -10.63 28.83 -10.63
CA LEU A 849 -11.91 29.24 -11.23
C LEU A 849 -12.01 30.73 -11.56
N ILE A 850 -11.05 31.56 -11.15
CA ILE A 850 -11.13 33.02 -11.30
C ILE A 850 -10.01 33.49 -12.21
N SER A 851 -10.39 33.84 -13.44
CA SER A 851 -9.47 34.25 -14.49
C SER A 851 -10.08 35.37 -15.33
N ILE A 852 -9.25 35.99 -16.17
CA ILE A 852 -9.71 36.92 -17.20
C ILE A 852 -9.90 36.09 -18.48
N THR A 853 -11.13 36.09 -19.00
CA THR A 853 -11.50 35.33 -20.20
C THR A 853 -12.12 36.29 -21.23
N PRO A 854 -11.43 36.61 -22.33
CA PRO A 854 -11.86 37.66 -23.27
C PRO A 854 -13.26 37.47 -23.88
N ASN A 855 -13.73 36.22 -24.03
CA ASN A 855 -15.05 35.89 -24.57
C ASN A 855 -16.17 35.80 -23.51
N SER A 856 -15.85 36.04 -22.22
CA SER A 856 -16.78 35.91 -21.09
C SER A 856 -16.65 37.06 -20.11
N ARG A 857 -16.70 38.30 -20.59
CA ARG A 857 -16.41 39.46 -19.75
C ARG A 857 -17.57 39.78 -18.81
N LEU A 858 -17.24 40.52 -17.77
CA LEU A 858 -18.21 41.16 -16.92
C LEU A 858 -18.56 42.56 -17.49
N PRO A 859 -19.75 43.08 -17.18
CA PRO A 859 -20.07 44.48 -17.41
C PRO A 859 -19.00 45.40 -16.83
N LEU A 860 -18.68 46.48 -17.55
CA LEU A 860 -17.66 47.43 -17.13
C LEU A 860 -18.11 48.18 -15.87
N LEU A 861 -17.17 48.42 -14.95
CA LEU A 861 -17.38 49.17 -13.73
C LEU A 861 -17.41 50.68 -14.01
N SER A 862 -18.04 51.42 -13.09
CA SER A 862 -18.13 52.89 -13.18
C SER A 862 -16.74 53.54 -13.25
N PRO A 863 -16.53 54.55 -14.13
CA PRO A 863 -15.29 55.33 -14.16
C PRO A 863 -15.10 56.17 -12.90
N ASN A 864 -16.18 56.40 -12.14
CA ASN A 864 -16.20 57.18 -10.91
C ASN A 864 -16.02 56.31 -9.65
N LEU A 865 -15.51 55.09 -9.80
CA LEU A 865 -15.29 54.17 -8.69
C LEU A 865 -14.15 54.65 -7.78
N CYS A 866 -14.32 54.44 -6.46
CA CYS A 866 -13.26 54.66 -5.47
C CYS A 866 -12.12 53.63 -5.64
N GLU A 867 -10.90 54.04 -5.33
CA GLU A 867 -9.74 53.14 -5.34
C GLU A 867 -9.93 51.96 -4.37
N PRO A 868 -9.44 50.75 -4.70
CA PRO A 868 -8.69 50.40 -5.91
C PRO A 868 -9.58 50.17 -7.15
N ARG A 869 -9.18 50.71 -8.30
CA ARG A 869 -9.83 50.50 -9.61
C ARG A 869 -9.29 49.27 -10.36
N PRO A 870 -10.09 48.60 -11.21
CA PRO A 870 -9.60 47.47 -12.01
C PRO A 870 -8.47 47.91 -12.94
N PHE A 871 -7.52 47.01 -13.18
CA PHE A 871 -6.46 47.22 -14.17
C PHE A 871 -7.08 47.45 -15.56
N THR A 872 -6.41 48.27 -16.39
CA THR A 872 -6.86 48.54 -17.76
C THR A 872 -5.77 48.22 -18.76
N GLU A 873 -6.15 47.65 -19.89
CA GLU A 873 -5.24 47.32 -20.98
C GLU A 873 -5.74 47.95 -22.27
N LYS A 874 -4.81 48.40 -23.11
CA LYS A 874 -5.14 48.92 -24.43
C LYS A 874 -5.18 47.76 -25.42
N ASN A 875 -6.33 47.54 -26.05
CA ASN A 875 -6.47 46.56 -27.11
C ASN A 875 -5.55 46.93 -28.28
N GLU A 876 -4.63 46.04 -28.66
CA GLU A 876 -3.67 46.29 -29.75
C GLU A 876 -4.33 46.42 -31.13
N GLN A 877 -5.51 45.79 -31.32
CA GLN A 877 -6.25 45.81 -32.58
C GLN A 877 -7.28 46.93 -32.66
N THR A 878 -8.03 47.18 -31.58
CA THR A 878 -9.11 48.20 -31.57
C THR A 878 -8.70 49.53 -30.97
N PHE A 879 -7.54 49.61 -30.32
CA PHE A 879 -7.03 50.76 -29.55
C PHE A 879 -7.92 51.20 -28.36
N GLU A 880 -8.98 50.45 -28.05
CA GLU A 880 -9.87 50.70 -26.92
C GLU A 880 -9.20 50.33 -25.59
N ILE A 881 -9.47 51.12 -24.55
CA ILE A 881 -9.05 50.81 -23.18
C ILE A 881 -10.10 49.89 -22.56
N ILE A 882 -9.69 48.68 -22.19
CA ILE A 882 -10.56 47.64 -21.65
C ILE A 882 -10.22 47.42 -20.17
N GLN A 883 -11.24 47.43 -19.31
CA GLN A 883 -11.08 47.03 -17.90
C GLN A 883 -10.88 45.51 -17.84
N GLN A 884 -9.78 45.09 -17.23
CA GLN A 884 -9.42 43.69 -17.05
C GLN A 884 -10.02 43.18 -15.73
N ILE A 885 -11.32 42.85 -15.77
CA ILE A 885 -12.08 42.39 -14.61
C ILE A 885 -12.09 40.85 -14.60
N PRO A 886 -11.53 40.20 -13.57
CA PRO A 886 -11.61 38.75 -13.43
C PRO A 886 -13.06 38.28 -13.22
N SER A 887 -13.41 37.15 -13.84
CA SER A 887 -14.72 36.53 -13.67
C SER A 887 -14.59 35.11 -13.12
N LEU A 888 -15.62 34.67 -12.40
CA LEU A 888 -15.66 33.36 -11.75
C LEU A 888 -16.40 32.36 -12.64
N ALA A 889 -15.70 31.30 -13.04
CA ALA A 889 -16.28 30.15 -13.73
C ALA A 889 -17.13 29.30 -12.78
N THR A 890 -18.28 28.85 -13.26
CA THR A 890 -19.15 27.92 -12.51
C THR A 890 -18.47 26.59 -12.22
N GLY A 891 -17.67 26.08 -13.16
CA GLY A 891 -16.99 24.80 -13.02
C GLY A 891 -16.38 24.34 -14.34
N PHE A 892 -15.26 23.63 -14.26
CA PHE A 892 -14.55 23.15 -15.45
C PHE A 892 -14.89 21.69 -15.79
N PRO A 893 -14.83 21.30 -17.07
CA PRO A 893 -14.56 22.17 -18.23
C PRO A 893 -15.80 22.88 -18.77
N TYR A 894 -17.01 22.37 -18.50
CA TYR A 894 -18.23 22.76 -19.22
C TYR A 894 -18.68 24.22 -19.07
N PHE A 895 -18.22 24.92 -18.03
CA PHE A 895 -18.55 26.33 -17.77
C PHE A 895 -17.29 27.21 -17.71
N ALA A 896 -16.31 26.91 -18.57
CA ALA A 896 -15.04 27.62 -18.62
C ALA A 896 -15.10 28.93 -19.43
N SER A 897 -15.92 29.01 -20.49
CA SER A 897 -15.94 30.13 -21.43
C SER A 897 -17.35 30.53 -21.89
N ASP A 898 -17.38 31.51 -22.80
CA ASP A 898 -18.55 32.11 -23.43
C ASP A 898 -19.64 32.53 -22.43
N ILE A 899 -20.90 32.41 -22.83
CA ILE A 899 -22.07 32.80 -22.04
C ILE A 899 -22.32 31.89 -20.82
N TRP A 900 -21.66 30.73 -20.77
CA TRP A 900 -21.87 29.70 -19.74
C TRP A 900 -20.99 29.91 -18.52
N ARG A 901 -19.89 30.66 -18.65
CA ARG A 901 -18.94 30.91 -17.57
C ARG A 901 -19.59 31.62 -16.38
N ASN A 902 -20.25 32.75 -16.67
CA ASN A 902 -20.75 33.67 -15.67
C ASN A 902 -22.20 33.33 -15.31
N SER A 903 -22.38 32.57 -14.22
CA SER A 903 -23.67 32.39 -13.55
C SER A 903 -23.70 33.19 -12.25
N SER A 904 -24.66 34.11 -12.09
CA SER A 904 -24.82 34.88 -10.85
C SER A 904 -25.05 33.98 -9.65
N ARG A 905 -25.88 32.94 -9.82
CA ARG A 905 -26.20 31.99 -8.76
C ARG A 905 -24.92 31.34 -8.23
N ASN A 906 -24.14 30.74 -9.11
CA ASN A 906 -22.91 30.05 -8.74
C ASN A 906 -21.83 31.02 -8.25
N THR A 907 -21.77 32.23 -8.82
CA THR A 907 -20.90 33.31 -8.36
C THR A 907 -21.17 33.64 -6.91
N PHE A 908 -22.42 33.93 -6.55
CA PHE A 908 -22.76 34.46 -5.23
C PHE A 908 -22.95 33.38 -4.16
N THR A 909 -23.20 32.12 -4.53
CA THR A 909 -23.05 31.00 -3.58
C THR A 909 -21.57 30.74 -3.25
N SER A 910 -20.68 30.88 -4.23
CA SER A 910 -19.24 30.59 -4.09
C SER A 910 -18.42 31.77 -3.54
N LEU A 911 -18.92 33.00 -3.65
CA LEU A 911 -18.17 34.23 -3.36
C LEU A 911 -17.57 34.23 -1.95
N ARG A 912 -18.33 33.78 -0.95
CA ARG A 912 -17.83 33.71 0.44
C ARG A 912 -16.63 32.78 0.56
N GLY A 913 -16.74 31.56 0.01
CA GLY A 913 -15.71 30.53 0.12
C GLY A 913 -14.47 30.84 -0.72
N LEU A 914 -14.67 31.21 -1.99
CA LEU A 914 -13.58 31.36 -2.95
C LEU A 914 -12.95 32.75 -2.95
N LEU A 915 -13.62 33.80 -2.48
CA LEU A 915 -13.07 35.16 -2.47
C LEU A 915 -12.92 35.77 -1.08
N LEU A 916 -13.95 35.72 -0.24
CA LEU A 916 -13.88 36.40 1.07
C LEU A 916 -12.95 35.67 2.04
N LEU A 917 -13.10 34.36 2.19
CA LEU A 917 -12.23 33.58 3.09
C LEU A 917 -10.78 33.49 2.60
N THR A 918 -10.56 33.58 1.29
CA THR A 918 -9.22 33.59 0.68
C THR A 918 -8.58 34.99 0.67
N GLY A 919 -9.32 36.06 0.98
CA GLY A 919 -8.80 37.42 1.03
C GLY A 919 -8.81 38.19 -0.29
N ARG A 920 -9.51 37.69 -1.32
CA ARG A 920 -9.66 38.30 -2.65
C ARG A 920 -10.80 39.33 -2.66
N TYR A 921 -10.65 40.35 -1.83
CA TYR A 921 -11.71 41.34 -1.58
C TYR A 921 -11.96 42.24 -2.78
N GLU A 922 -10.92 42.61 -3.53
CA GLU A 922 -11.05 43.48 -4.70
C GLU A 922 -11.86 42.79 -5.81
N GLU A 923 -11.56 41.54 -6.13
CA GLU A 923 -12.31 40.78 -7.12
C GLU A 923 -13.76 40.53 -6.68
N ALA A 924 -13.99 40.29 -5.38
CA ALA A 924 -15.35 40.16 -4.83
C ALA A 924 -16.16 41.46 -5.01
N ARG A 925 -15.55 42.62 -4.74
CA ARG A 925 -16.15 43.93 -4.96
C ARG A 925 -16.49 44.14 -6.44
N TYR A 926 -15.58 43.80 -7.35
CA TYR A 926 -15.81 43.95 -8.78
C TYR A 926 -16.95 43.08 -9.28
N LEU A 927 -17.05 41.83 -8.84
CA LEU A 927 -18.17 40.95 -9.17
C LEU A 927 -19.50 41.56 -8.69
N VAL A 928 -19.57 41.97 -7.41
CA VAL A 928 -20.78 42.58 -6.83
C VAL A 928 -21.28 43.77 -7.66
N LEU A 929 -20.38 44.70 -7.99
CA LEU A 929 -20.72 45.92 -8.70
C LEU A 929 -21.07 45.67 -10.17
N SER A 930 -20.36 44.74 -10.84
CA SER A 930 -20.62 44.40 -12.25
C SER A 930 -22.01 43.77 -12.42
N TYR A 931 -22.37 42.81 -11.57
CA TYR A 931 -23.71 42.22 -11.59
C TYR A 931 -24.79 43.25 -11.18
N GLY A 932 -24.49 44.14 -10.22
CA GLY A 932 -25.39 45.24 -9.83
C GLY A 932 -25.70 46.19 -10.98
N GLY A 933 -24.74 46.44 -11.88
CA GLY A 933 -24.95 47.23 -13.10
C GLY A 933 -25.99 46.64 -14.05
N CYS A 934 -26.22 45.32 -13.95
CA CYS A 934 -27.20 44.57 -14.72
C CYS A 934 -28.52 44.36 -13.99
N LEU A 935 -28.76 44.96 -12.82
CA LEU A 935 -30.04 44.80 -12.13
C LEU A 935 -31.18 45.24 -13.06
N ARG A 936 -32.19 44.39 -13.22
CA ARG A 936 -33.41 44.68 -13.99
C ARG A 936 -34.57 43.87 -13.45
N HIS A 937 -35.77 44.45 -13.47
CA HIS A 937 -36.97 43.86 -12.87
C HIS A 937 -36.78 43.54 -11.37
N GLY A 938 -35.90 44.26 -10.66
CA GLY A 938 -35.52 43.90 -9.29
C GLY A 938 -34.77 42.56 -9.17
N LEU A 939 -34.26 42.01 -10.27
CA LEU A 939 -33.53 40.73 -10.34
C LEU A 939 -32.11 40.92 -10.86
N ILE A 940 -31.23 40.02 -10.46
CA ILE A 940 -29.90 39.82 -11.03
C ILE A 940 -30.00 38.71 -12.09
N PRO A 941 -29.42 38.88 -13.29
CA PRO A 941 -29.54 37.87 -14.35
C PRO A 941 -28.76 36.61 -14.00
N ASN A 942 -29.33 35.42 -14.28
CA ASN A 942 -28.66 34.14 -14.08
C ASN A 942 -27.44 34.02 -14.99
N LEU A 943 -27.66 34.07 -16.30
CA LEU A 943 -26.60 34.01 -17.32
C LEU A 943 -26.17 35.43 -17.67
N LEU A 944 -24.88 35.70 -17.58
CA LEU A 944 -24.29 37.01 -17.78
C LEU A 944 -23.30 37.02 -18.95
N ALA A 945 -23.71 37.59 -20.08
CA ALA A 945 -22.86 37.81 -21.25
C ALA A 945 -22.57 39.32 -21.41
N ASP A 946 -21.55 39.82 -20.72
CA ASP A 946 -21.15 41.23 -20.63
C ASP A 946 -22.28 42.19 -20.16
N GLY A 947 -23.39 41.63 -19.65
CA GLY A 947 -24.62 42.36 -19.33
C GLY A 947 -25.54 42.66 -20.51
N LYS A 948 -25.08 42.48 -21.75
CA LYS A 948 -25.82 42.87 -22.97
C LYS A 948 -26.83 41.81 -23.41
N ILE A 949 -26.46 40.53 -23.27
CA ILE A 949 -27.28 39.37 -23.66
C ILE A 949 -27.51 38.52 -22.42
N SER A 950 -28.17 39.11 -21.42
CA SER A 950 -28.39 38.51 -20.10
C SER A 950 -29.81 37.98 -19.91
N ARG A 951 -29.93 36.81 -19.27
CA ARG A 951 -31.21 36.14 -19.01
C ARG A 951 -31.65 36.29 -17.55
N TYR A 952 -32.90 36.68 -17.33
CA TYR A 952 -33.47 36.98 -16.02
C TYR A 952 -34.52 35.94 -15.62
N ASN A 953 -34.12 34.66 -15.65
CA ASN A 953 -34.94 33.51 -15.30
C ASN A 953 -34.68 32.98 -13.87
N SER A 954 -33.85 33.67 -13.09
CA SER A 954 -33.47 33.27 -11.73
C SER A 954 -34.03 34.26 -10.72
N ARG A 955 -34.85 33.73 -9.81
CA ARG A 955 -35.40 34.51 -8.68
C ARG A 955 -34.52 34.42 -7.43
N ASP A 956 -33.63 33.44 -7.37
CA ASP A 956 -32.72 33.21 -6.25
C ASP A 956 -31.42 34.02 -6.32
N SER A 957 -30.93 34.33 -7.53
CA SER A 957 -29.66 35.03 -7.73
C SER A 957 -29.57 36.39 -7.05
N VAL A 958 -30.67 37.16 -7.03
CA VAL A 958 -30.69 38.48 -6.38
C VAL A 958 -30.52 38.36 -4.86
N TRP A 959 -31.11 37.33 -4.25
CA TRP A 959 -31.02 37.10 -2.81
C TRP A 959 -29.62 36.58 -2.42
N TRP A 960 -29.02 35.73 -3.25
CA TRP A 960 -27.61 35.34 -3.09
C TRP A 960 -26.65 36.53 -3.25
N TRP A 961 -26.92 37.43 -4.20
CA TRP A 961 -26.15 38.66 -4.38
C TRP A 961 -26.23 39.57 -3.14
N LEU A 962 -27.44 39.80 -2.61
CA LEU A 962 -27.63 40.58 -1.38
C LEU A 962 -26.95 39.94 -0.16
N TYR A 963 -27.09 38.62 0.01
CA TYR A 963 -26.41 37.89 1.06
C TYR A 963 -24.88 37.95 0.93
N SER A 964 -24.35 37.91 -0.30
CA SER A 964 -22.92 38.08 -0.57
C SER A 964 -22.43 39.47 -0.17
N ILE A 965 -23.21 40.52 -0.43
CA ILE A 965 -22.87 41.89 0.02
C ILE A 965 -22.89 41.96 1.54
N SER A 966 -23.89 41.38 2.20
CA SER A 966 -23.93 41.28 3.66
C SER A 966 -22.66 40.62 4.21
N ASN A 967 -22.26 39.47 3.66
CA ASN A 967 -21.02 38.79 4.02
C ASN A 967 -19.78 39.66 3.75
N TYR A 968 -19.72 40.36 2.62
CA TYR A 968 -18.63 41.29 2.30
C TYR A 968 -18.51 42.37 3.38
N THR A 969 -19.62 43.02 3.76
CA THR A 969 -19.58 44.07 4.78
C THR A 969 -19.17 43.58 6.17
N ASN A 970 -19.39 42.30 6.47
CA ASN A 970 -19.06 41.70 7.76
C ASN A 970 -17.63 41.16 7.81
N ILE A 971 -17.10 40.62 6.72
CA ILE A 971 -15.78 39.96 6.67
C ILE A 971 -14.67 40.95 6.27
N VAL A 972 -14.95 41.84 5.33
CA VAL A 972 -13.94 42.76 4.79
C VAL A 972 -13.74 43.93 5.74
N PRO A 973 -12.49 44.29 6.12
CA PRO A 973 -12.22 45.51 6.88
C PRO A 973 -12.80 46.74 6.17
N ASP A 974 -13.56 47.57 6.89
CA ASP A 974 -14.33 48.67 6.32
C ASP A 974 -15.27 48.29 5.15
N GLY A 975 -15.70 47.04 5.09
CA GLY A 975 -16.47 46.51 3.98
C GLY A 975 -17.80 47.25 3.72
N TYR A 976 -18.35 47.93 4.74
CA TYR A 976 -19.56 48.77 4.61
C TYR A 976 -19.41 49.90 3.58
N LYS A 977 -18.17 50.34 3.27
CA LYS A 977 -17.90 51.38 2.26
C LYS A 977 -18.39 50.98 0.86
N ILE A 978 -18.51 49.68 0.57
CA ILE A 978 -19.04 49.20 -0.72
C ILE A 978 -20.46 49.71 -1.00
N LEU A 979 -21.26 49.98 0.04
CA LEU A 979 -22.62 50.49 -0.11
C LEU A 979 -22.65 51.86 -0.82
N SER A 980 -21.59 52.65 -0.65
CA SER A 980 -21.44 53.97 -1.27
C SER A 980 -20.66 53.94 -2.58
N ASP A 981 -20.32 52.76 -3.11
CA ASP A 981 -19.71 52.66 -4.44
C ASP A 981 -20.71 52.97 -5.55
N LYS A 982 -20.19 53.54 -6.64
CA LYS A 982 -20.98 53.81 -7.85
C LYS A 982 -21.12 52.56 -8.69
N VAL A 983 -22.36 52.17 -8.92
CA VAL A 983 -22.79 51.14 -9.87
C VAL A 983 -23.23 51.83 -11.15
N SER A 984 -22.51 51.59 -12.24
CA SER A 984 -22.90 52.07 -13.57
C SER A 984 -24.05 51.22 -14.10
N ARG A 985 -25.27 51.78 -14.15
CA ARG A 985 -26.46 51.04 -14.56
C ARG A 985 -26.54 50.88 -16.07
N LEU A 986 -26.41 49.64 -16.52
CA LEU A 986 -26.63 49.26 -17.92
C LEU A 986 -28.11 49.39 -18.31
N TYR A 987 -28.99 49.09 -17.34
CA TYR A 987 -30.45 49.24 -17.43
C TYR A 987 -30.96 50.10 -16.26
N PRO A 988 -31.07 51.44 -16.42
CA PRO A 988 -31.59 52.33 -15.37
C PRO A 988 -33.06 52.07 -14.98
N THR A 989 -33.87 51.58 -15.92
CA THR A 989 -35.27 51.18 -15.69
C THR A 989 -35.59 49.87 -16.41
N HIS A 990 -36.73 49.25 -16.09
CA HIS A 990 -37.13 47.95 -16.63
C HIS A 990 -37.15 47.92 -18.17
N ASP A 991 -37.61 48.98 -18.82
CA ASP A 991 -37.76 49.07 -20.27
C ASP A 991 -36.66 49.90 -20.95
N SER A 992 -35.63 50.32 -20.20
CA SER A 992 -34.55 51.13 -20.75
C SER A 992 -33.71 50.38 -21.80
N PRO A 993 -33.24 51.07 -22.87
CA PRO A 993 -32.20 50.53 -23.73
C PRO A 993 -30.85 50.53 -22.99
N ILE A 994 -29.90 49.72 -23.48
CA ILE A 994 -28.54 49.62 -22.94
C ILE A 994 -27.91 51.01 -22.91
N GLN A 995 -27.40 51.42 -21.74
CA GLN A 995 -26.74 52.71 -21.55
C GLN A 995 -25.20 52.60 -21.61
N PRO A 996 -24.49 53.63 -22.09
CA PRO A 996 -23.04 53.71 -21.99
C PRO A 996 -22.54 53.70 -20.54
N VAL A 997 -21.33 53.22 -20.32
CA VAL A 997 -20.71 53.14 -18.98
C VAL A 997 -20.56 54.53 -18.37
N GLY A 998 -20.97 54.69 -17.11
CA GLY A 998 -20.90 55.94 -16.36
C GLY A 998 -21.97 56.98 -16.71
N SER A 999 -22.86 56.71 -17.69
CA SER A 999 -23.94 57.67 -18.03
C SER A 999 -25.03 57.72 -16.95
N HIS A 1000 -25.23 56.62 -16.22
CA HIS A 1000 -26.19 56.52 -15.13
C HIS A 1000 -25.58 55.78 -13.93
N ASP A 1001 -24.81 56.51 -13.13
CA ASP A 1001 -24.24 56.00 -11.89
C ASP A 1001 -25.22 56.13 -10.72
N GLN A 1002 -25.43 55.03 -10.00
CA GLN A 1002 -26.22 54.98 -8.76
C GLN A 1002 -25.36 54.46 -7.62
N PHE A 1003 -25.64 54.86 -6.38
CA PHE A 1003 -24.96 54.24 -5.24
C PHE A 1003 -25.46 52.80 -5.07
N LEU A 1004 -24.58 51.89 -4.63
CA LEU A 1004 -24.98 50.49 -4.43
C LEU A 1004 -26.14 50.36 -3.44
N TYR A 1005 -26.21 51.19 -2.39
CA TYR A 1005 -27.37 51.20 -1.48
C TYR A 1005 -28.68 51.56 -2.18
N ASP A 1006 -28.67 52.43 -3.21
CA ASP A 1006 -29.87 52.78 -3.99
C ASP A 1006 -30.29 51.58 -4.86
N VAL A 1007 -29.32 50.89 -5.46
CA VAL A 1007 -29.54 49.68 -6.26
C VAL A 1007 -30.13 48.56 -5.39
N ILE A 1008 -29.63 48.38 -4.17
CA ILE A 1008 -30.19 47.44 -3.19
C ILE A 1008 -31.62 47.84 -2.82
N HIS A 1009 -31.86 49.13 -2.58
CA HIS A 1009 -33.18 49.63 -2.22
C HIS A 1009 -34.21 49.44 -3.35
N GLU A 1010 -33.78 49.59 -4.60
CA GLU A 1010 -34.60 49.29 -5.79
C GLU A 1010 -35.10 47.83 -5.78
N VAL A 1011 -34.25 46.87 -5.42
CA VAL A 1011 -34.63 45.44 -5.31
C VAL A 1011 -35.80 45.26 -4.33
N LEU A 1012 -35.67 45.82 -3.12
CA LEU A 1012 -36.68 45.69 -2.08
C LEU A 1012 -38.01 46.31 -2.52
N ARG A 1013 -37.95 47.49 -3.13
CA ARG A 1013 -39.12 48.19 -3.65
C ARG A 1013 -39.83 47.39 -4.74
N CYS A 1014 -39.08 46.83 -5.69
CA CYS A 1014 -39.65 45.99 -6.76
C CYS A 1014 -40.36 44.75 -6.21
N HIS A 1015 -39.81 44.10 -5.18
CA HIS A 1015 -40.43 42.91 -4.58
C HIS A 1015 -41.68 43.23 -3.77
N ILE A 1016 -41.71 44.34 -3.00
CA ILE A 1016 -42.91 44.74 -2.25
C ILE A 1016 -44.03 45.23 -3.20
N GLN A 1017 -43.66 45.86 -4.33
CA GLN A 1017 -44.64 46.40 -5.29
C GLN A 1017 -45.31 45.33 -6.17
N LEU A 1018 -44.94 44.05 -6.01
CA LEU A 1018 -45.36 42.91 -6.83
C LEU A 1018 -44.96 43.09 -8.29
N LEU A 1019 -43.87 42.43 -8.67
CA LEU A 1019 -43.35 42.42 -10.02
C LEU A 1019 -44.10 41.39 -10.87
N SER A 1020 -44.65 41.82 -12.00
CA SER A 1020 -45.16 40.94 -13.05
C SER A 1020 -44.53 41.35 -14.39
N PHE A 1021 -43.81 40.43 -15.03
CA PHE A 1021 -43.13 40.71 -16.30
C PHE A 1021 -43.03 39.45 -17.16
N ARG A 1022 -42.89 39.65 -18.47
CA ARG A 1022 -42.52 38.60 -19.42
C ARG A 1022 -41.04 38.73 -19.78
N GLU A 1023 -40.30 37.62 -19.82
CA GLU A 1023 -38.87 37.64 -20.17
C GLU A 1023 -38.65 38.36 -21.53
N ARG A 1024 -37.66 39.27 -21.55
CA ARG A 1024 -37.33 40.00 -22.77
C ARG A 1024 -36.74 39.03 -23.80
N GLY A 1025 -37.34 39.00 -24.99
CA GLY A 1025 -36.96 38.05 -26.05
C GLY A 1025 -37.56 36.66 -25.87
N ALA A 1026 -38.59 36.50 -25.03
CA ALA A 1026 -39.33 35.26 -24.84
C ALA A 1026 -39.71 34.59 -26.18
N GLY A 1027 -39.56 33.27 -26.21
CA GLY A 1027 -39.76 32.43 -27.39
C GLY A 1027 -38.59 31.46 -27.61
N HIS A 1028 -38.71 30.66 -28.67
CA HIS A 1028 -37.80 29.55 -28.96
C HIS A 1028 -36.32 29.96 -29.08
N SER A 1029 -36.03 31.19 -29.51
CA SER A 1029 -34.66 31.71 -29.63
C SER A 1029 -33.98 31.96 -28.28
N LEU A 1030 -34.76 32.21 -27.22
CA LEU A 1030 -34.23 32.43 -25.87
C LEU A 1030 -34.13 31.11 -25.10
N ASP A 1031 -35.15 30.27 -25.22
CA ASP A 1031 -35.18 28.93 -24.64
C ASP A 1031 -35.98 28.00 -25.57
N PRO A 1032 -35.32 27.00 -26.20
CA PRO A 1032 -35.99 26.14 -27.17
C PRO A 1032 -36.89 25.08 -26.53
N ASN A 1033 -36.81 24.90 -25.21
CA ASN A 1033 -37.49 23.84 -24.49
C ASN A 1033 -38.66 24.35 -23.65
N MET A 1034 -38.56 25.56 -23.09
CA MET A 1034 -39.58 26.14 -22.20
C MET A 1034 -40.91 26.43 -22.91
N ASN A 1035 -42.02 26.16 -22.22
CA ASN A 1035 -43.37 26.53 -22.66
C ASN A 1035 -43.59 28.06 -22.62
N ASP A 1036 -44.53 28.57 -23.42
CA ASP A 1036 -44.77 30.03 -23.54
C ASP A 1036 -45.11 30.69 -22.20
N GLU A 1037 -45.89 30.00 -21.36
CA GLU A 1037 -46.29 30.44 -20.03
C GLU A 1037 -45.10 30.52 -19.06
N GLY A 1038 -44.04 29.73 -19.29
CA GLY A 1038 -42.84 29.71 -18.47
C GLY A 1038 -42.08 31.05 -18.48
N PHE A 1039 -42.20 31.82 -19.56
CA PHE A 1039 -41.57 33.14 -19.69
C PHE A 1039 -42.27 34.24 -18.88
N ASN A 1040 -43.49 34.00 -18.39
CA ASN A 1040 -44.27 34.97 -17.61
C ASN A 1040 -43.97 34.79 -16.12
N ASN A 1041 -43.34 35.79 -15.49
CA ASN A 1041 -42.91 35.71 -14.11
C ASN A 1041 -43.69 36.69 -13.23
N GLN A 1042 -44.15 36.19 -12.09
CA GLN A 1042 -44.68 36.99 -10.99
C GLN A 1042 -43.81 36.76 -9.76
N ILE A 1043 -43.36 37.84 -9.13
CA ILE A 1043 -42.48 37.80 -7.96
C ILE A 1043 -42.95 38.88 -6.99
N GLY A 1044 -43.06 38.54 -5.71
CA GLY A 1044 -43.54 39.48 -4.72
C GLY A 1044 -43.22 39.07 -3.29
N VAL A 1045 -43.82 39.81 -2.37
CA VAL A 1045 -43.78 39.52 -0.93
C VAL A 1045 -45.20 39.32 -0.46
N ASP A 1046 -45.47 38.20 0.20
CA ASP A 1046 -46.76 37.96 0.80
C ASP A 1046 -46.98 38.92 1.97
N SER A 1047 -48.06 39.71 1.92
CA SER A 1047 -48.28 40.77 2.89
C SER A 1047 -48.53 40.25 4.32
N LYS A 1048 -48.96 38.99 4.48
CA LYS A 1048 -49.28 38.41 5.80
C LYS A 1048 -48.03 37.83 6.45
N THR A 1049 -47.32 36.99 5.71
CA THR A 1049 -46.15 36.23 6.21
C THR A 1049 -44.83 37.00 6.04
N GLY A 1050 -44.77 37.97 5.12
CA GLY A 1050 -43.53 38.61 4.74
C GLY A 1050 -42.62 37.73 3.86
N PHE A 1051 -43.08 36.55 3.44
CA PHE A 1051 -42.29 35.64 2.61
C PHE A 1051 -42.19 36.13 1.18
N VAL A 1052 -40.99 36.02 0.62
CA VAL A 1052 -40.77 36.24 -0.80
C VAL A 1052 -41.29 35.04 -1.59
N PHE A 1053 -42.14 35.30 -2.58
CA PHE A 1053 -42.71 34.28 -3.43
C PHE A 1053 -42.46 34.61 -4.91
N GLY A 1054 -42.50 33.59 -5.76
CA GLY A 1054 -42.58 33.85 -7.19
C GLY A 1054 -42.43 32.62 -8.05
N GLY A 1055 -42.56 32.84 -9.35
CA GLY A 1055 -42.52 31.82 -10.38
C GLY A 1055 -43.89 31.19 -10.68
N ASN A 1056 -43.87 30.09 -11.43
CA ASN A 1056 -45.06 29.32 -11.79
C ASN A 1056 -44.66 27.86 -12.11
N ARG A 1057 -45.65 26.98 -12.30
CA ARG A 1057 -45.43 25.54 -12.59
C ARG A 1057 -44.61 25.22 -13.86
N TRP A 1058 -44.42 26.18 -14.75
CA TRP A 1058 -43.75 26.05 -16.05
C TRP A 1058 -42.35 26.66 -16.05
N ASN A 1059 -41.84 27.12 -14.91
CA ASN A 1059 -40.53 27.76 -14.82
C ASN A 1059 -39.59 27.15 -13.78
N CYS A 1060 -38.33 27.59 -13.87
CA CYS A 1060 -37.19 27.06 -13.12
C CYS A 1060 -36.46 28.19 -12.37
N GLY A 1061 -37.16 28.90 -11.49
CA GLY A 1061 -36.62 30.12 -10.87
C GLY A 1061 -35.50 29.91 -9.83
N THR A 1062 -35.35 28.69 -9.28
CA THR A 1062 -34.38 28.36 -8.21
C THR A 1062 -33.22 27.54 -8.73
N TRP A 1063 -32.20 27.26 -7.91
CA TRP A 1063 -31.04 26.44 -8.31
C TRP A 1063 -31.36 25.02 -8.81
N MET A 1064 -32.50 24.47 -8.40
CA MET A 1064 -33.03 23.24 -8.97
C MET A 1064 -33.75 23.54 -10.29
N ASP A 1065 -33.00 23.81 -11.37
CA ASP A 1065 -33.50 24.47 -12.58
C ASP A 1065 -33.59 23.63 -13.86
N LYS A 1066 -33.57 22.30 -13.75
CA LYS A 1066 -33.65 21.43 -14.93
C LYS A 1066 -35.01 21.57 -15.65
N MET A 1067 -34.98 22.19 -16.83
CA MET A 1067 -36.09 22.18 -17.80
C MET A 1067 -36.05 20.89 -18.64
N GLY A 1068 -37.16 20.16 -18.69
CA GLY A 1068 -37.29 18.96 -19.52
C GLY A 1068 -37.16 19.29 -21.00
N SER A 1069 -36.54 18.38 -21.76
CA SER A 1069 -36.19 18.61 -23.17
C SER A 1069 -36.39 17.39 -24.07
N SER A 1070 -36.88 16.26 -23.55
CA SER A 1070 -37.16 15.07 -24.36
C SER A 1070 -38.59 15.09 -24.88
N GLU A 1071 -38.74 15.21 -26.19
CA GLU A 1071 -40.03 15.01 -26.88
C GLU A 1071 -40.46 13.55 -26.79
N LYS A 1072 -39.49 12.64 -26.90
CA LYS A 1072 -39.70 11.18 -26.91
C LYS A 1072 -40.27 10.63 -25.60
N ALA A 1073 -39.84 11.20 -24.47
CA ALA A 1073 -40.38 10.88 -23.16
C ALA A 1073 -41.54 11.79 -22.73
N SER A 1074 -41.97 12.72 -23.60
CA SER A 1074 -43.04 13.69 -23.34
C SER A 1074 -42.78 14.62 -22.15
N ASN A 1075 -41.51 14.89 -21.81
CA ASN A 1075 -41.14 15.77 -20.69
C ASN A 1075 -40.67 17.17 -21.13
N LYS A 1076 -40.55 17.43 -22.44
CA LYS A 1076 -40.16 18.74 -22.98
C LYS A 1076 -41.08 19.86 -22.49
N GLY A 1077 -40.48 20.95 -21.99
CA GLY A 1077 -41.21 22.13 -21.50
C GLY A 1077 -41.79 21.99 -20.10
N HIS A 1078 -41.62 20.83 -19.46
CA HIS A 1078 -41.95 20.63 -18.06
C HIS A 1078 -40.69 20.79 -17.19
N PRO A 1079 -40.69 21.70 -16.20
CA PRO A 1079 -39.67 21.71 -15.17
C PRO A 1079 -39.64 20.39 -14.39
N ALA A 1080 -38.45 19.87 -14.11
CA ALA A 1080 -38.29 18.70 -13.26
C ALA A 1080 -38.60 18.98 -11.79
N THR A 1081 -38.35 20.22 -11.38
CA THR A 1081 -38.48 20.71 -10.00
C THR A 1081 -39.00 22.15 -10.03
N PRO A 1082 -40.26 22.38 -10.45
CA PRO A 1082 -40.85 23.70 -10.33
C PRO A 1082 -40.99 24.02 -8.85
N ARG A 1083 -40.17 24.94 -8.36
CA ARG A 1083 -40.19 25.42 -6.99
C ARG A 1083 -40.76 26.83 -6.99
N ASP A 1084 -42.01 26.96 -7.38
CA ASP A 1084 -42.74 28.22 -7.35
C ASP A 1084 -43.38 28.47 -5.96
N GLY A 1085 -43.89 29.67 -5.74
CA GLY A 1085 -44.28 30.11 -4.40
C GLY A 1085 -43.06 30.51 -3.54
N SER A 1086 -43.12 30.24 -2.25
CA SER A 1086 -42.08 30.68 -1.29
C SER A 1086 -41.11 29.54 -0.99
N ALA A 1087 -39.90 29.58 -1.57
CA ALA A 1087 -38.85 28.58 -1.30
C ALA A 1087 -38.10 28.89 -0.02
N ILE A 1088 -37.82 27.85 0.77
CA ILE A 1088 -37.28 27.97 2.13
C ILE A 1088 -35.97 28.77 2.20
N GLU A 1089 -35.05 28.54 1.28
CA GLU A 1089 -33.75 29.22 1.28
C GLU A 1089 -33.88 30.72 0.94
N LEU A 1090 -34.86 31.10 0.12
CA LEU A 1090 -35.06 32.50 -0.25
C LEU A 1090 -35.63 33.32 0.88
N ILE A 1091 -36.47 32.72 1.72
CA ILE A 1091 -36.99 33.37 2.92
C ILE A 1091 -35.85 33.64 3.89
N ALA A 1092 -34.97 32.67 4.12
CA ALA A 1092 -33.80 32.87 4.97
C ALA A 1092 -32.85 33.94 4.41
N LEU A 1093 -32.56 33.92 3.10
CA LEU A 1093 -31.73 34.95 2.46
C LEU A 1093 -32.37 36.34 2.55
N CYS A 1094 -33.68 36.45 2.32
CA CYS A 1094 -34.43 37.70 2.47
C CYS A 1094 -34.37 38.19 3.92
N ARG A 1095 -34.73 37.34 4.88
CA ARG A 1095 -34.72 37.63 6.31
C ARG A 1095 -33.36 38.13 6.79
N THR A 1096 -32.28 37.44 6.43
CA THR A 1096 -30.91 37.86 6.76
C THR A 1096 -30.52 39.16 6.09
N THR A 1097 -30.96 39.41 4.85
CA THR A 1097 -30.75 40.69 4.17
C THR A 1097 -31.44 41.84 4.88
N ILE A 1098 -32.72 41.69 5.25
CA ILE A 1098 -33.48 42.73 5.94
C ILE A 1098 -32.87 43.02 7.32
N SER A 1099 -32.52 41.99 8.08
CA SER A 1099 -31.82 42.13 9.37
C SER A 1099 -30.49 42.90 9.24
N TRP A 1100 -29.69 42.55 8.22
CA TRP A 1100 -28.45 43.24 7.90
C TRP A 1100 -28.68 44.72 7.54
N LEU A 1101 -29.66 45.04 6.71
CA LEU A 1101 -29.96 46.43 6.33
C LEU A 1101 -30.47 47.27 7.50
N ILE A 1102 -31.27 46.70 8.40
CA ILE A 1102 -31.67 47.35 9.66
C ILE A 1102 -30.42 47.72 10.48
N HIS A 1103 -29.45 46.81 10.57
CA HIS A 1103 -28.20 47.08 11.27
C HIS A 1103 -27.35 48.16 10.59
N MET A 1104 -27.27 48.14 9.26
CA MET A 1104 -26.55 49.17 8.49
C MET A 1104 -27.23 50.53 8.58
N ASN A 1105 -28.56 50.58 8.63
CA ASN A 1105 -29.31 51.81 8.86
C ASN A 1105 -29.07 52.38 10.27
N LYS A 1106 -29.11 51.55 11.32
CA LYS A 1106 -28.76 51.97 12.69
C LYS A 1106 -27.35 52.55 12.82
N LYS A 1107 -26.42 52.15 11.95
CA LYS A 1107 -25.05 52.67 11.85
C LYS A 1107 -24.90 53.87 10.90
N ASN A 1108 -25.98 54.34 10.28
CA ASN A 1108 -25.98 55.41 9.27
C ASN A 1108 -25.22 55.07 7.97
N TYR A 1109 -25.02 53.78 7.66
CA TYR A 1109 -24.40 53.35 6.39
C TYR A 1109 -25.42 53.02 5.30
N TYR A 1110 -26.70 52.87 5.66
CA TYR A 1110 -27.81 52.65 4.74
C TYR A 1110 -28.94 53.65 5.04
N PRO A 1111 -29.37 54.49 4.08
CA PRO A 1111 -30.23 55.64 4.39
C PRO A 1111 -31.71 55.30 4.59
N TYR A 1112 -32.14 54.07 4.31
CA TYR A 1112 -33.56 53.70 4.32
C TYR A 1112 -33.94 52.84 5.54
N ASP A 1113 -35.01 53.21 6.23
CA ASP A 1113 -35.63 52.46 7.34
C ASP A 1113 -36.85 51.63 6.92
N SER A 1114 -37.28 51.79 5.66
CA SER A 1114 -38.57 51.36 5.15
C SER A 1114 -38.62 51.35 3.63
N VAL A 1115 -39.61 50.68 3.07
CA VAL A 1115 -39.87 50.60 1.63
C VAL A 1115 -41.20 51.28 1.31
N GLU A 1116 -41.19 52.25 0.38
CA GLU A 1116 -42.40 52.92 -0.11
C GLU A 1116 -42.94 52.24 -1.38
N THR A 1117 -44.25 51.98 -1.43
CA THR A 1117 -44.94 51.49 -2.64
C THR A 1117 -46.09 52.39 -3.05
N SER A 1118 -46.39 52.37 -4.36
CA SER A 1118 -47.49 53.12 -4.95
C SER A 1118 -48.62 52.15 -5.28
N SER A 1119 -49.69 52.13 -4.48
CA SER A 1119 -50.93 51.43 -4.82
C SER A 1119 -51.79 52.33 -5.71
N GLY A 1120 -52.05 51.91 -6.96
CA GLY A 1120 -52.90 52.66 -7.87
C GLY A 1120 -54.23 53.03 -7.22
N THR A 1121 -54.59 54.32 -7.29
CA THR A 1121 -55.80 54.97 -6.73
C THR A 1121 -55.91 55.08 -5.19
N SER A 1122 -55.04 54.48 -4.39
CA SER A 1122 -55.11 54.53 -2.91
C SER A 1122 -53.74 54.72 -2.24
N GLY A 1123 -53.22 55.95 -2.27
CA GLY A 1123 -52.12 56.43 -1.42
C GLY A 1123 -50.76 55.72 -1.55
N LYS A 1124 -49.71 56.31 -0.96
CA LYS A 1124 -48.41 55.65 -0.77
C LYS A 1124 -48.48 54.78 0.49
N THR A 1125 -48.08 53.51 0.40
CA THR A 1125 -47.99 52.62 1.57
C THR A 1125 -46.53 52.42 1.95
N LYS A 1126 -46.20 52.62 3.23
CA LYS A 1126 -44.84 52.52 3.79
C LYS A 1126 -44.75 51.26 4.66
N LEU A 1127 -43.81 50.36 4.35
CA LEU A 1127 -43.51 49.17 5.18
C LEU A 1127 -42.15 49.36 5.86
N LEU A 1128 -42.11 49.38 7.20
CA LEU A 1128 -40.85 49.43 7.94
C LEU A 1128 -40.09 48.11 7.76
N LEU A 1129 -38.75 48.18 7.62
CA LEU A 1129 -37.92 46.98 7.51
C LEU A 1129 -38.05 46.08 8.74
N THR A 1130 -38.21 46.68 9.93
CA THR A 1130 -38.46 45.95 11.19
C THR A 1130 -39.77 45.17 11.15
N ASP A 1131 -40.82 45.76 10.61
CA ASP A 1131 -42.13 45.10 10.51
C ASP A 1131 -42.07 43.93 9.53
N TRP A 1132 -41.34 44.09 8.43
CA TRP A 1132 -41.12 43.01 7.48
C TRP A 1132 -40.35 41.85 8.12
N LEU A 1133 -39.26 42.14 8.84
CA LEU A 1133 -38.48 41.12 9.56
C LEU A 1133 -39.35 40.36 10.57
N ASN A 1134 -40.15 41.07 11.36
CA ASN A 1134 -41.03 40.47 12.37
C ASN A 1134 -42.07 39.54 11.73
N ARG A 1135 -42.66 39.92 10.59
CA ARG A 1135 -43.61 39.05 9.87
C ARG A 1135 -42.96 37.73 9.47
N ILE A 1136 -41.72 37.75 8.99
CA ILE A 1136 -41.01 36.51 8.62
C ILE A 1136 -40.78 35.65 9.86
N ASP A 1137 -40.21 36.21 10.93
CA ASP A 1137 -39.85 35.48 12.14
C ASP A 1137 -41.08 34.89 12.86
N GLU A 1138 -42.23 35.58 12.85
CA GLU A 1138 -43.47 35.11 13.48
C GLU A 1138 -44.17 33.97 12.72
N ASN A 1139 -43.90 33.81 11.42
CA ASN A 1139 -44.62 32.88 10.55
C ASN A 1139 -43.75 31.71 10.05
N PHE A 1140 -42.42 31.85 9.97
CA PHE A 1140 -41.56 30.83 9.37
C PHE A 1140 -41.77 29.42 9.94
N GLU A 1141 -41.57 29.26 11.25
CA GLU A 1141 -41.68 27.96 11.91
C GLU A 1141 -43.10 27.38 11.76
N LYS A 1142 -44.13 28.22 11.87
CA LYS A 1142 -45.55 27.80 11.77
C LYS A 1142 -45.90 27.24 10.39
N GLU A 1143 -45.37 27.86 9.33
CA GLU A 1143 -45.72 27.51 7.95
C GLU A 1143 -44.88 26.33 7.42
N PHE A 1144 -43.58 26.29 7.76
CA PHE A 1144 -42.63 25.31 7.22
C PHE A 1144 -42.51 24.01 8.00
N TRP A 1145 -42.71 24.01 9.32
CA TRP A 1145 -42.54 22.80 10.11
C TRP A 1145 -43.69 21.81 9.86
N ILE A 1146 -43.35 20.54 9.65
CA ILE A 1146 -44.32 19.44 9.58
C ILE A 1146 -44.22 18.62 10.87
N ASP A 1147 -45.13 18.87 11.80
CA ASP A 1147 -45.22 18.10 13.04
C ASP A 1147 -45.81 16.68 12.83
N GLU A 1148 -45.81 15.88 13.91
CA GLU A 1148 -46.37 14.53 13.88
C GLU A 1148 -47.88 14.49 13.66
N SER A 1149 -48.58 15.54 14.08
CA SER A 1149 -50.04 15.64 14.01
C SER A 1149 -50.56 16.05 12.64
N ASN A 1150 -49.67 16.40 11.69
CA ASN A 1150 -50.07 16.80 10.35
C ASN A 1150 -50.74 15.64 9.59
N THR A 1151 -52.00 15.85 9.19
CA THR A 1151 -52.87 14.87 8.50
C THR A 1151 -53.07 15.16 7.01
N SER A 1152 -52.36 16.15 6.45
CA SER A 1152 -52.46 16.47 5.02
C SER A 1152 -52.08 15.25 4.16
N GLY A 1153 -52.90 14.95 3.15
CA GLY A 1153 -52.66 13.83 2.21
C GLY A 1153 -51.43 14.00 1.31
N PHE A 1154 -50.77 15.16 1.36
CA PHE A 1154 -49.55 15.46 0.63
C PHE A 1154 -48.27 15.16 1.42
N VAL A 1155 -48.37 14.84 2.72
CA VAL A 1155 -47.22 14.60 3.60
C VAL A 1155 -46.61 13.22 3.32
N ASN A 1156 -45.38 13.20 2.79
CA ASN A 1156 -44.58 11.97 2.70
C ASN A 1156 -43.90 11.64 4.04
N ARG A 1157 -43.25 12.64 4.66
CA ARG A 1157 -42.58 12.51 5.96
C ARG A 1157 -42.98 13.61 6.93
N ARG A 1158 -42.94 13.28 8.22
CA ARG A 1158 -43.15 14.19 9.35
C ARG A 1158 -41.81 14.47 10.05
N GLN A 1159 -41.80 15.47 10.91
CA GLN A 1159 -40.60 15.97 11.59
C GLN A 1159 -39.54 16.52 10.61
N ILE A 1160 -39.99 17.16 9.55
CA ILE A 1160 -39.16 17.80 8.54
C ILE A 1160 -39.63 19.24 8.30
N TYR A 1161 -38.80 20.04 7.63
CA TYR A 1161 -39.23 21.33 7.09
C TYR A 1161 -39.64 21.17 5.63
N LYS A 1162 -40.78 21.77 5.27
CA LYS A 1162 -41.23 21.89 3.87
C LYS A 1162 -40.16 22.52 2.99
N ASP A 1163 -40.15 22.16 1.71
CA ASP A 1163 -39.24 22.73 0.74
C ASP A 1163 -39.74 24.10 0.20
N THR A 1164 -41.04 24.20 -0.01
CA THR A 1164 -41.74 25.40 -0.49
C THR A 1164 -43.07 25.60 0.27
N ILE A 1165 -43.64 26.80 0.14
CA ILE A 1165 -45.00 27.14 0.60
C ILE A 1165 -45.80 27.72 -0.55
N ASN A 1166 -47.01 27.20 -0.74
CA ASN A 1166 -47.96 27.63 -1.78
C ASN A 1166 -47.39 27.45 -3.20
N SER A 1167 -46.66 26.37 -3.45
CA SER A 1167 -46.32 25.96 -4.81
C SER A 1167 -47.58 25.56 -5.58
N THR A 1168 -47.57 25.72 -6.91
CA THR A 1168 -48.71 25.33 -7.76
C THR A 1168 -48.99 23.83 -7.66
N LEU A 1169 -47.94 23.01 -7.48
CA LEU A 1169 -48.06 21.56 -7.27
C LEU A 1169 -47.95 21.24 -5.77
N GLN A 1170 -49.05 21.37 -5.02
CA GLN A 1170 -49.05 21.32 -3.54
C GLN A 1170 -48.23 20.19 -2.88
N TRP A 1171 -48.08 19.02 -3.50
CA TRP A 1171 -47.25 17.93 -2.95
C TRP A 1171 -45.75 18.26 -2.92
N THR A 1172 -45.25 19.16 -3.78
CA THR A 1172 -43.84 19.56 -3.80
C THR A 1172 -43.44 20.35 -2.55
N ASP A 1173 -44.39 21.05 -1.91
CA ASP A 1173 -44.17 21.74 -0.63
C ASP A 1173 -43.66 20.75 0.45
N TYR A 1174 -44.15 19.51 0.44
CA TYR A 1174 -43.93 18.52 1.50
C TYR A 1174 -42.75 17.57 1.25
N GLN A 1175 -41.93 17.84 0.24
CA GLN A 1175 -40.77 16.99 -0.07
C GLN A 1175 -39.61 17.24 0.91
N LEU A 1176 -38.99 16.16 1.41
CA LEU A 1176 -37.72 16.27 2.11
C LEU A 1176 -36.60 16.52 1.09
N ARG A 1177 -36.05 17.73 1.12
CA ARG A 1177 -34.96 18.21 0.26
C ARG A 1177 -33.87 18.90 1.09
N PRO A 1178 -32.63 19.02 0.59
CA PRO A 1178 -31.54 19.63 1.35
C PRO A 1178 -31.62 21.17 1.45
N ASN A 1179 -32.58 21.81 0.79
CA ASN A 1179 -32.66 23.28 0.70
C ASN A 1179 -32.82 23.97 2.06
N PHE A 1180 -33.51 23.33 3.02
CA PHE A 1180 -33.64 23.89 4.37
C PHE A 1180 -32.29 23.99 5.11
N LEU A 1181 -31.28 23.20 4.72
CA LEU A 1181 -29.93 23.30 5.29
C LEU A 1181 -29.31 24.66 5.02
N ILE A 1182 -29.58 25.24 3.84
CA ILE A 1182 -29.15 26.61 3.51
C ILE A 1182 -29.79 27.59 4.49
N ALA A 1183 -31.10 27.47 4.71
CA ALA A 1183 -31.82 28.33 5.64
C ALA A 1183 -31.31 28.16 7.08
N ALA A 1184 -31.07 26.93 7.53
CA ALA A 1184 -30.56 26.64 8.87
C ALA A 1184 -29.15 27.20 9.12
N VAL A 1185 -28.31 27.31 8.08
CA VAL A 1185 -26.98 27.92 8.18
C VAL A 1185 -27.05 29.45 8.12
N ILE A 1186 -27.90 30.00 7.27
CA ILE A 1186 -27.95 31.45 7.00
C ILE A 1186 -28.75 32.22 8.06
N ALA A 1187 -29.79 31.59 8.62
CA ALA A 1187 -30.70 32.19 9.60
C ALA A 1187 -31.17 31.13 10.63
N PRO A 1188 -30.25 30.53 11.42
CA PRO A 1188 -30.58 29.52 12.43
C PRO A 1188 -31.63 29.97 13.45
N GLU A 1189 -31.75 31.26 13.69
CA GLU A 1189 -32.71 31.87 14.62
C GLU A 1189 -34.17 31.77 14.18
N MET A 1190 -34.43 31.47 12.90
CA MET A 1190 -35.79 31.22 12.40
C MET A 1190 -36.32 29.84 12.85
N PHE A 1191 -35.44 28.94 13.29
CA PHE A 1191 -35.78 27.55 13.56
C PHE A 1191 -36.00 27.29 15.05
N ASN A 1192 -37.01 26.47 15.37
CA ASN A 1192 -37.08 25.87 16.69
C ASN A 1192 -35.94 24.87 16.90
N LYS A 1193 -35.20 25.02 17.99
CA LYS A 1193 -34.01 24.20 18.30
C LYS A 1193 -34.28 22.70 18.30
N THR A 1194 -35.40 22.24 18.85
CA THR A 1194 -35.71 20.80 18.91
C THR A 1194 -36.07 20.27 17.53
N ASN A 1195 -36.91 21.00 16.81
CA ASN A 1195 -37.40 20.61 15.49
C ASN A 1195 -36.27 20.52 14.45
N ILE A 1196 -35.35 21.48 14.45
CA ILE A 1196 -34.20 21.44 13.53
C ILE A 1196 -33.27 20.25 13.78
N TRP A 1197 -33.05 19.85 15.04
CA TRP A 1197 -32.26 18.65 15.33
C TRP A 1197 -32.93 17.37 14.83
N LEU A 1198 -34.26 17.28 14.93
CA LEU A 1198 -35.02 16.17 14.34
C LEU A 1198 -34.86 16.14 12.82
N ALA A 1199 -35.04 17.28 12.15
CA ALA A 1199 -34.88 17.38 10.71
C ALA A 1199 -33.44 17.09 10.23
N LEU A 1200 -32.41 17.56 10.96
CA LEU A 1200 -31.01 17.25 10.67
C LEU A 1200 -30.74 15.75 10.83
N LYS A 1201 -31.36 15.08 11.81
CA LYS A 1201 -31.26 13.62 11.96
C LYS A 1201 -31.89 12.87 10.77
N GLN A 1202 -32.98 13.39 10.22
CA GLN A 1202 -33.55 12.86 8.97
C GLN A 1202 -32.58 13.02 7.80
N VAL A 1203 -31.93 14.18 7.66
CA VAL A 1203 -30.92 14.40 6.60
C VAL A 1203 -29.72 13.48 6.75
N GLU A 1204 -29.17 13.36 7.95
CA GLU A 1204 -28.03 12.48 8.25
C GLU A 1204 -28.33 11.02 7.87
N THR A 1205 -29.55 10.56 8.14
CA THR A 1205 -29.94 9.17 7.88
C THR A 1205 -30.40 8.91 6.45
N ILE A 1206 -31.00 9.90 5.78
CA ILE A 1206 -31.69 9.70 4.49
C ILE A 1206 -30.98 10.35 3.31
N LEU A 1207 -30.58 11.63 3.44
CA LEU A 1207 -30.07 12.42 2.32
C LEU A 1207 -28.55 12.42 2.22
N LEU A 1208 -27.82 12.29 3.33
CA LEU A 1208 -26.36 12.41 3.35
C LEU A 1208 -25.70 11.25 2.57
N GLY A 1209 -24.93 11.61 1.55
CA GLY A 1209 -24.14 10.71 0.73
C GLY A 1209 -22.68 10.64 1.16
N LYS A 1210 -21.85 10.01 0.32
CA LYS A 1210 -20.39 9.89 0.60
C LYS A 1210 -19.65 11.20 0.37
N TYR A 1211 -20.05 11.95 -0.67
CA TYR A 1211 -19.37 13.17 -1.10
C TYR A 1211 -20.32 14.37 -1.27
N GLY A 1212 -21.64 14.12 -1.39
CA GLY A 1212 -22.66 15.15 -1.54
C GLY A 1212 -23.93 14.81 -0.78
N ILE A 1213 -24.98 15.60 -0.99
CA ILE A 1213 -26.29 15.43 -0.36
C ILE A 1213 -27.34 15.17 -1.45
N LYS A 1214 -28.13 14.11 -1.29
CA LYS A 1214 -29.21 13.76 -2.22
C LYS A 1214 -30.21 14.91 -2.33
N THR A 1215 -30.53 15.28 -3.56
CA THR A 1215 -31.44 16.39 -3.85
C THR A 1215 -32.91 16.10 -3.54
N LEU A 1216 -33.26 14.82 -3.37
CA LEU A 1216 -34.60 14.36 -3.01
C LEU A 1216 -34.51 13.08 -2.16
N ASP A 1217 -35.47 12.91 -1.27
CA ASP A 1217 -35.71 11.71 -0.49
C ASP A 1217 -35.85 10.44 -1.35
N PRO A 1218 -35.06 9.38 -1.10
CA PRO A 1218 -35.18 8.10 -1.80
C PRO A 1218 -36.55 7.42 -1.71
N SER A 1219 -37.39 7.75 -0.72
CA SER A 1219 -38.75 7.20 -0.65
C SER A 1219 -39.77 7.94 -1.52
N ASP A 1220 -39.40 9.09 -2.10
CA ASP A 1220 -40.28 9.85 -2.99
C ASP A 1220 -40.43 9.12 -4.33
N TYR A 1221 -41.66 9.11 -4.87
CA TYR A 1221 -41.95 8.49 -6.17
C TYR A 1221 -41.07 9.05 -7.30
N ASN A 1222 -40.69 10.33 -7.23
CA ASN A 1222 -39.90 10.99 -8.27
C ASN A 1222 -38.39 10.78 -8.13
N TYR A 1223 -37.93 10.05 -7.10
CA TYR A 1223 -36.51 9.83 -6.88
C TYR A 1223 -35.86 8.99 -7.98
N VAL A 1224 -34.81 9.54 -8.61
CA VAL A 1224 -33.90 8.85 -9.52
C VAL A 1224 -32.47 9.38 -9.31
N GLY A 1225 -31.63 8.62 -8.61
CA GLY A 1225 -30.29 9.06 -8.20
C GLY A 1225 -29.23 9.15 -9.31
N ASP A 1226 -29.36 8.37 -10.40
CA ASP A 1226 -28.32 8.28 -11.44
C ASP A 1226 -28.57 9.31 -12.56
N TYR A 1227 -27.77 10.38 -12.60
CA TYR A 1227 -27.89 11.40 -13.63
C TYR A 1227 -27.18 11.00 -14.93
N VAL A 1228 -27.94 10.90 -16.01
CA VAL A 1228 -27.43 10.64 -17.38
C VAL A 1228 -28.09 11.64 -18.33
N ASN A 1229 -27.34 12.67 -18.73
CA ASN A 1229 -27.89 13.74 -19.57
C ASN A 1229 -28.19 13.29 -21.01
N ASP A 1230 -27.47 12.29 -21.52
CA ASP A 1230 -27.61 11.78 -22.89
C ASP A 1230 -28.63 10.63 -23.00
N ASP A 1231 -29.39 10.35 -21.94
CA ASP A 1231 -30.43 9.33 -21.95
C ASP A 1231 -31.59 9.75 -22.88
N ASP A 1232 -31.71 9.13 -24.05
CA ASP A 1232 -32.83 9.30 -24.98
C ASP A 1232 -33.85 8.15 -24.87
N SER A 1233 -34.15 7.66 -23.65
CA SER A 1233 -35.20 6.67 -23.43
C SER A 1233 -36.61 7.30 -23.41
N HIS A 1234 -37.64 6.45 -23.26
CA HIS A 1234 -39.02 6.89 -23.02
C HIS A 1234 -39.31 7.14 -21.53
N ASP A 1235 -38.32 7.04 -20.64
CA ASP A 1235 -38.52 7.30 -19.22
C ASP A 1235 -38.62 8.80 -18.95
N TYR A 1236 -39.85 9.25 -18.64
CA TYR A 1236 -40.16 10.64 -18.33
C TYR A 1236 -39.22 11.24 -17.25
N LYS A 1237 -38.84 10.45 -16.24
CA LYS A 1237 -38.06 10.93 -15.09
C LYS A 1237 -36.57 11.01 -15.37
N ARG A 1238 -36.06 10.31 -16.39
CA ARG A 1238 -34.63 10.22 -16.71
C ARG A 1238 -34.25 10.95 -17.98
N ALA A 1239 -35.07 10.84 -19.02
CA ALA A 1239 -34.70 11.24 -20.36
C ALA A 1239 -34.21 12.70 -20.42
N HIS A 1240 -33.09 12.89 -21.10
CA HIS A 1240 -32.31 14.12 -21.20
C HIS A 1240 -31.91 14.71 -19.83
N GLY A 1241 -31.67 13.84 -18.85
CA GLY A 1241 -31.25 14.20 -17.50
C GLY A 1241 -32.33 14.91 -16.67
N PHE A 1242 -33.62 14.63 -16.90
CA PHE A 1242 -34.74 15.24 -16.16
C PHE A 1242 -34.59 15.08 -14.63
N ASN A 1243 -33.89 14.05 -14.17
CA ASN A 1243 -33.65 13.78 -12.76
C ASN A 1243 -32.53 14.60 -12.09
N TYR A 1244 -31.91 15.58 -12.77
CA TYR A 1244 -30.72 16.31 -12.26
C TYR A 1244 -30.83 16.81 -10.80
N HIS A 1245 -32.03 17.16 -10.35
CA HIS A 1245 -32.33 17.58 -8.97
C HIS A 1245 -33.38 16.71 -8.27
N ASN A 1246 -33.61 15.48 -8.72
CA ASN A 1246 -34.59 14.56 -8.15
C ASN A 1246 -33.92 13.28 -7.65
N GLY A 1247 -32.77 13.40 -6.98
CA GLY A 1247 -32.06 12.25 -6.42
C GLY A 1247 -30.54 12.37 -6.40
N PRO A 1248 -29.87 12.88 -7.47
CA PRO A 1248 -28.42 12.98 -7.52
C PRO A 1248 -27.85 13.71 -6.30
N GLU A 1249 -26.68 13.27 -5.86
CA GLU A 1249 -25.92 13.86 -4.76
C GLU A 1249 -25.18 15.10 -5.26
N TRP A 1250 -25.49 16.25 -4.67
CA TRP A 1250 -24.88 17.55 -4.96
C TRP A 1250 -23.86 17.97 -3.92
#